data_AF-A0A7S7IZH1-F1
#
_entry.id   AF-A0A7S7IZH1-F1
#
_cell.length_a   1.000
_cell.length_b   1.000
_cell.length_c   1.000
_cell.angle_alpha   90.00
_cell.angle_beta   90.00
_cell.angle_gamma   90.00
#
_symmetry.space_group_name_H-M   'P 1'
#
loop_
_entity.id
_entity.type
_entity.pdbx_description
1 polymer ?
#
loop_
_entity_poly.entity_id
_entity_poly.type
_entity_poly.pdbx_seq_one_letter_code
_entity_poly.pdbx_strand_id
1 'polypeptide(L)'
;MKHLKRIISAIEYIESNLSDKLNLEIVSDAVHYSKYHLHRRFTETVGLTIHDYVQRRQLTEAAKLLVFTNKPILEIALMAGYSSQQSFAGAFKEMYKQAPLEFRKSRSYYPLQLKYEFDMTSQMVERQDGSEKHVTLRCAEIKDIRIWMKLVRLVVDGFPCLCENEYLRILENCIQRNCAFLAEEDNQAVGIMLLSYESGRIEFLGVHPLFRKKRVFEGLVDRALSELILHDSITITTYREGDRADTGYRKMFMELGFQEGELLTEFGYPTQKMIRANDRNRDLTSPGKAEPGADPGNAEPSTGNHASGSQKTASYPEEYENLVNVIEKLNLAWKQYQETVLRYDSEYMELKRYIAEYRSEIDPKEVFQNELALQQIDRAGTFAVKMKNKVEAMKNSPYFGRIDFRSEGEEHFTQYYIGRFSFVDTEEQNALIYDWRAPVSNLFYDTEPGRAGYDAPSGRIEGELSLKRQFKISQGRMEYVLESSVNIRDEVLQRELSCNADEKMRTIIATIQREQNQIIRNEQSGDMVIQGVAGSGKTSVALHRIAYLLYRNRETLAAENITILSPNKVFGSYISNVLPELGEEAICEKSVTDIAAEQLGSALGFEPDKDPLENDDMAWALRVRRKASMEFYQRVEEYLRTESLKWFGPRNYVFGSFTVKKEWIFERFQAYSRYPVKRRLKEVADDIRAKLESDNLWGVELPKAGMIEKELTAMLKVKNSLELYKAFYRGEALSKMLIMPTKKTMEWNDVFPYLYFKSAFEGLKEESRMKHLVIDEMQDYTPIQLAVIKQLFRCGKTILGDFGQGLNPSSSHTLQDVGTIFSEGVFITLNKSYRSTYEIMTLAAKIQGGSDMEPVERHGEAPELIQCCNEQEEMEQIRHKLRAFWERGSGTLAIITKTNKRAKELYESLFEEFEMTLLTPESEKFSAGVTVTSVSMAKGLEFAEVIIPSADRLTYCTDTDRKLLYVACTRAMNKLCLLFSNQASEFLSC
;
A
#
# COMPACT_ATOMS: atom_id res chain seq x y z
N MET A 1 -20.29 -26.38 42.26
CA MET A 1 -21.22 -25.42 42.91
C MET A 1 -21.13 -23.98 42.36
N LYS A 2 -20.27 -23.08 42.87
CA LYS A 2 -20.33 -21.61 42.58
C LYS A 2 -20.36 -21.24 41.09
N HIS A 3 -19.59 -21.94 40.24
CA HIS A 3 -19.50 -21.63 38.81
C HIS A 3 -20.82 -21.89 38.05
N LEU A 4 -21.45 -23.05 38.25
CA LEU A 4 -22.69 -23.40 37.53
C LEU A 4 -23.83 -22.42 37.82
N LYS A 5 -24.01 -22.00 39.08
CA LYS A 5 -24.99 -20.97 39.45
C LYS A 5 -24.75 -19.63 38.74
N ARG A 6 -23.50 -19.25 38.47
CA ARG A 6 -23.16 -18.01 37.75
C ARG A 6 -23.35 -18.13 36.23
N ILE A 7 -23.18 -19.33 35.66
CA ILE A 7 -23.53 -19.60 34.25
C ILE A 7 -25.04 -19.53 34.06
N ILE A 8 -25.81 -20.08 35.01
CA ILE A 8 -27.27 -19.93 35.04
C ILE A 8 -27.64 -18.45 35.05
N SER A 9 -27.08 -17.63 35.95
CA SER A 9 -27.33 -16.19 35.97
C SER A 9 -26.86 -15.43 34.72
N ALA A 10 -25.84 -15.92 34.01
CA ALA A 10 -25.44 -15.36 32.71
C ALA A 10 -26.48 -15.66 31.63
N ILE A 11 -27.06 -16.87 31.61
CA ILE A 11 -28.15 -17.25 30.71
C ILE A 11 -29.43 -16.46 31.06
N GLU A 12 -29.78 -16.37 32.35
CA GLU A 12 -30.93 -15.57 32.83
C GLU A 12 -30.80 -14.09 32.42
N TYR A 13 -29.60 -13.52 32.54
CA TYR A 13 -29.31 -12.16 32.08
C TYR A 13 -29.39 -12.03 30.56
N ILE A 14 -28.83 -12.96 29.79
CA ILE A 14 -28.92 -12.97 28.32
C ILE A 14 -30.38 -13.03 27.86
N GLU A 15 -31.16 -14.00 28.35
CA GLU A 15 -32.57 -14.19 27.96
C GLU A 15 -33.44 -12.98 28.31
N SER A 16 -33.12 -12.27 29.41
CA SER A 16 -33.85 -11.06 29.84
C SER A 16 -33.53 -9.81 29.01
N ASN A 17 -32.43 -9.81 28.24
CA ASN A 17 -31.92 -8.64 27.51
C ASN A 17 -31.67 -8.94 26.01
N LEU A 18 -32.35 -9.96 25.43
CA LEU A 18 -32.11 -10.39 24.04
C LEU A 18 -32.36 -9.32 22.97
N SER A 19 -33.19 -8.31 23.24
CA SER A 19 -33.43 -7.19 22.31
C SER A 19 -32.34 -6.11 22.36
N ASP A 20 -31.47 -6.13 23.36
CA ASP A 20 -30.38 -5.17 23.54
C ASP A 20 -29.06 -5.65 22.91
N LYS A 21 -28.11 -4.72 22.78
CA LYS A 21 -26.79 -4.99 22.19
C LYS A 21 -25.86 -5.70 23.19
N LEU A 22 -26.13 -6.97 23.45
CA LEU A 22 -25.29 -7.82 24.30
C LEU A 22 -23.91 -8.10 23.66
N ASN A 23 -22.85 -8.05 24.47
CA ASN A 23 -21.53 -8.56 24.15
C ASN A 23 -20.94 -9.33 25.37
N LEU A 24 -19.78 -9.99 25.19
CA LEU A 24 -19.13 -10.75 26.28
C LEU A 24 -18.82 -9.88 27.51
N GLU A 25 -18.55 -8.59 27.31
CA GLU A 25 -18.17 -7.66 28.37
C GLU A 25 -19.37 -7.34 29.26
N ILE A 26 -20.46 -6.87 28.66
CA ILE A 26 -21.72 -6.53 29.33
C ILE A 26 -22.24 -7.72 30.15
N VAL A 27 -22.23 -8.93 29.58
CA VAL A 27 -22.65 -10.15 30.30
C VAL A 27 -21.66 -10.50 31.43
N SER A 28 -20.35 -10.32 31.24
CA SER A 28 -19.34 -10.63 32.27
C SER A 28 -19.36 -9.65 33.44
N ASP A 29 -19.60 -8.37 33.16
CA ASP A 29 -19.67 -7.32 34.16
C ASP A 29 -20.97 -7.46 34.97
N ALA A 30 -22.10 -7.75 34.30
CA ALA A 30 -23.39 -8.00 34.94
C ALA A 30 -23.40 -9.21 35.89
N VAL A 31 -22.62 -10.27 35.61
CA VAL A 31 -22.49 -11.46 36.49
C VAL A 31 -21.22 -11.46 37.36
N HIS A 32 -20.53 -10.33 37.42
CA HIS A 32 -19.31 -10.07 38.22
C HIS A 32 -18.26 -11.18 38.06
N TYR A 33 -17.76 -11.30 36.83
CA TYR A 33 -16.83 -12.35 36.40
C TYR A 33 -15.71 -11.79 35.50
N SER A 34 -14.63 -12.55 35.34
CA SER A 34 -13.61 -12.27 34.32
C SER A 34 -14.12 -12.71 32.94
N LYS A 35 -14.01 -11.84 31.93
CA LYS A 35 -14.47 -12.08 30.54
C LYS A 35 -13.98 -13.42 30.01
N TYR A 36 -12.67 -13.67 30.12
CA TYR A 36 -12.01 -14.91 29.71
C TYR A 36 -12.48 -16.12 30.52
N HIS A 37 -12.64 -15.99 31.83
CA HIS A 37 -13.09 -17.11 32.67
C HIS A 37 -14.58 -17.42 32.45
N LEU A 38 -15.42 -16.41 32.15
CA LEU A 38 -16.83 -16.60 31.83
C LEU A 38 -16.96 -17.28 30.48
N HIS A 39 -16.30 -16.75 29.44
CA HIS A 39 -16.31 -17.33 28.10
C HIS A 39 -15.92 -18.82 28.14
N ARG A 40 -14.77 -19.15 28.74
CA ARG A 40 -14.31 -20.54 28.88
C ARG A 40 -15.32 -21.41 29.62
N ARG A 41 -15.83 -20.98 30.78
CA ARG A 41 -16.77 -21.79 31.58
C ARG A 41 -18.15 -21.93 30.93
N PHE A 42 -18.63 -20.92 30.21
CA PHE A 42 -19.88 -20.96 29.45
C PHE A 42 -19.74 -21.95 28.29
N THR A 43 -18.70 -21.83 27.47
CA THR A 43 -18.45 -22.77 26.35
C THR A 43 -18.19 -24.20 26.83
N GLU A 44 -17.48 -24.40 27.95
CA GLU A 44 -17.31 -25.72 28.60
C GLU A 44 -18.65 -26.34 29.09
N THR A 45 -19.69 -25.54 29.33
CA THR A 45 -20.95 -25.96 29.97
C THR A 45 -22.13 -26.05 29.01
N VAL A 46 -22.24 -25.10 28.07
CA VAL A 46 -23.32 -25.00 27.07
C VAL A 46 -22.89 -25.65 25.74
N GLY A 47 -21.60 -25.62 25.41
CA GLY A 47 -21.06 -26.07 24.13
C GLY A 47 -21.15 -25.03 23.00
N LEU A 48 -21.51 -23.79 23.32
CA LEU A 48 -21.54 -22.64 22.43
C LEU A 48 -20.79 -21.47 23.07
N THR A 49 -20.24 -20.54 22.27
CA THR A 49 -19.78 -19.27 22.82
C THR A 49 -20.98 -18.41 23.26
N ILE A 50 -20.74 -17.41 24.11
CA ILE A 50 -21.77 -16.45 24.51
C ILE A 50 -22.32 -15.67 23.30
N HIS A 51 -21.46 -15.32 22.35
CA HIS A 51 -21.86 -14.64 21.12
C HIS A 51 -22.83 -15.51 20.29
N ASP A 52 -22.49 -16.78 20.08
CA ASP A 52 -23.28 -17.65 19.21
C ASP A 52 -24.59 -18.07 19.88
N TYR A 53 -24.60 -18.23 21.21
CA TYR A 53 -25.83 -18.43 21.97
C TYR A 53 -26.77 -17.22 21.84
N VAL A 54 -26.27 -16.00 22.08
CA VAL A 54 -27.05 -14.76 21.90
C VAL A 54 -27.61 -14.65 20.48
N GLN A 55 -26.76 -14.83 19.46
CA GLN A 55 -27.16 -14.69 18.06
C GLN A 55 -28.22 -15.73 17.66
N ARG A 56 -28.06 -17.00 18.04
CA ARG A 56 -29.04 -18.07 17.73
C ARG A 56 -30.37 -17.86 18.47
N ARG A 57 -30.34 -17.32 19.70
CA ARG A 57 -31.56 -16.93 20.44
C ARG A 57 -32.27 -15.73 19.79
N GLN A 58 -31.55 -14.66 19.45
CA GLN A 58 -32.08 -13.49 18.74
C GLN A 58 -32.73 -13.87 17.40
N LEU A 59 -32.04 -14.68 16.58
CA LEU A 59 -32.57 -15.17 15.31
C LEU A 59 -33.77 -16.13 15.48
N THR A 60 -33.85 -16.86 16.60
CA THR A 60 -35.00 -17.72 16.93
C THR A 60 -36.25 -16.90 17.26
N GLU A 61 -36.16 -15.90 18.14
CA GLU A 61 -37.31 -15.02 18.43
C GLU A 61 -37.67 -14.17 17.20
N ALA A 62 -36.70 -13.78 16.36
CA ALA A 62 -36.97 -13.13 15.08
C ALA A 62 -37.73 -14.03 14.09
N ALA A 63 -37.36 -15.31 13.96
CA ALA A 63 -38.08 -16.29 13.13
C ALA A 63 -39.52 -16.50 13.60
N LYS A 64 -39.73 -16.55 14.91
CA LYS A 64 -41.05 -16.60 15.56
C LYS A 64 -41.89 -15.36 15.21
N LEU A 65 -41.31 -14.17 15.29
CA LEU A 65 -41.98 -12.92 14.87
C LEU A 65 -42.24 -12.87 13.36
N LEU A 66 -41.38 -13.43 12.52
CA LEU A 66 -41.56 -13.49 11.06
C LEU A 66 -42.74 -14.38 10.66
N VAL A 67 -42.94 -15.51 11.34
CA VAL A 67 -44.02 -16.48 11.03
C VAL A 67 -45.34 -16.12 11.71
N PHE A 68 -45.32 -15.75 12.99
CA PHE A 68 -46.55 -15.53 13.77
C PHE A 68 -47.03 -14.07 13.81
N THR A 69 -46.31 -13.12 13.22
CA THR A 69 -46.74 -11.71 13.16
C THR A 69 -46.53 -11.08 11.78
N ASN A 70 -47.33 -10.04 11.49
CA ASN A 70 -47.23 -9.24 10.27
C ASN A 70 -46.28 -8.03 10.42
N LYS A 71 -45.46 -7.95 11.49
CA LYS A 71 -44.54 -6.81 11.71
C LYS A 71 -43.57 -6.60 10.53
N PRO A 72 -43.21 -5.36 10.15
CA PRO A 72 -42.18 -5.11 9.14
C PRO A 72 -40.86 -5.81 9.47
N ILE A 73 -40.12 -6.25 8.44
CA ILE A 73 -38.86 -6.99 8.65
C ILE A 73 -37.80 -6.10 9.31
N LEU A 74 -37.80 -4.79 9.02
CA LEU A 74 -36.98 -3.78 9.70
C LEU A 74 -37.31 -3.68 11.20
N GLU A 75 -38.59 -3.75 11.59
CA GLU A 75 -38.99 -3.73 13.00
C GLU A 75 -38.48 -4.98 13.71
N ILE A 76 -38.62 -6.16 13.10
CA ILE A 76 -38.12 -7.43 13.64
C ILE A 76 -36.59 -7.43 13.75
N ALA A 77 -35.88 -6.85 12.78
CA ALA A 77 -34.42 -6.70 12.83
C ALA A 77 -33.98 -5.86 14.04
N LEU A 78 -34.63 -4.72 14.26
CA LEU A 78 -34.37 -3.84 15.42
C LEU A 78 -34.72 -4.54 16.74
N MET A 79 -35.87 -5.23 16.83
CA MET A 79 -36.27 -6.02 18.01
C MET A 79 -35.32 -7.18 18.32
N ALA A 80 -34.53 -7.63 17.34
CA ALA A 80 -33.51 -8.68 17.48
C ALA A 80 -32.08 -8.12 17.66
N GLY A 81 -31.93 -6.83 17.99
CA GLY A 81 -30.64 -6.20 18.27
C GLY A 81 -29.81 -5.77 17.04
N TYR A 82 -30.34 -5.89 15.82
CA TYR A 82 -29.62 -5.51 14.59
C TYR A 82 -29.87 -4.06 14.20
N SER A 83 -28.79 -3.30 14.00
CA SER A 83 -28.83 -1.89 13.55
C SER A 83 -29.35 -1.67 12.13
N SER A 84 -29.57 -2.73 11.34
CA SER A 84 -30.15 -2.62 10.00
C SER A 84 -30.89 -3.90 9.58
N GLN A 85 -31.87 -3.76 8.68
CA GLN A 85 -32.50 -4.90 8.02
C GLN A 85 -31.50 -5.72 7.17
N GLN A 86 -30.43 -5.08 6.68
CA GLN A 86 -29.49 -5.71 5.74
C GLN A 86 -28.51 -6.66 6.45
N SER A 87 -27.97 -6.26 7.60
CA SER A 87 -27.16 -7.13 8.48
C SER A 87 -28.00 -8.26 9.08
N PHE A 88 -29.24 -7.98 9.51
CA PHE A 88 -30.19 -9.00 9.94
C PHE A 88 -30.47 -10.02 8.83
N ALA A 89 -30.81 -9.57 7.61
CA ALA A 89 -31.12 -10.47 6.50
C ALA A 89 -29.93 -11.33 6.07
N GLY A 90 -28.70 -10.81 6.20
CA GLY A 90 -27.47 -11.59 6.02
C GLY A 90 -27.35 -12.72 7.03
N ALA A 91 -27.34 -12.41 8.33
CA ALA A 91 -27.22 -13.40 9.40
C ALA A 91 -28.37 -14.42 9.39
N PHE A 92 -29.60 -13.96 9.16
CA PHE A 92 -30.78 -14.83 9.05
C PHE A 92 -30.67 -15.78 7.85
N LYS A 93 -30.27 -15.30 6.67
CA LYS A 93 -30.08 -16.16 5.49
C LYS A 93 -28.91 -17.12 5.66
N GLU A 94 -27.86 -16.73 6.38
CA GLU A 94 -26.73 -17.62 6.67
C GLU A 94 -27.13 -18.76 7.62
N MET A 95 -27.94 -18.47 8.65
CA MET A 95 -28.35 -19.47 9.64
C MET A 95 -29.51 -20.35 9.17
N TYR A 96 -30.56 -19.78 8.56
CA TYR A 96 -31.77 -20.50 8.09
C TYR A 96 -31.72 -20.92 6.60
N LYS A 97 -30.66 -20.58 5.86
CA LYS A 97 -30.48 -20.77 4.40
C LYS A 97 -31.53 -20.09 3.50
N GLN A 98 -32.50 -19.38 4.07
CA GLN A 98 -33.61 -18.69 3.40
C GLN A 98 -33.65 -17.22 3.84
N ALA A 99 -34.03 -16.30 2.95
CA ALA A 99 -34.19 -14.90 3.33
C ALA A 99 -35.40 -14.72 4.28
N PRO A 100 -35.40 -13.71 5.19
CA PRO A 100 -36.53 -13.46 6.11
C PRO A 100 -37.92 -13.40 5.45
N LEU A 101 -38.01 -12.85 4.23
CA LEU A 101 -39.26 -12.76 3.46
C LEU A 101 -39.72 -14.11 2.89
N GLU A 102 -38.78 -15.02 2.59
CA GLU A 102 -39.06 -16.38 2.10
C GLU A 102 -39.49 -17.26 3.29
N PHE A 103 -38.78 -17.16 4.41
CA PHE A 103 -39.13 -17.84 5.66
C PHE A 103 -40.52 -17.43 6.17
N ARG A 104 -40.87 -16.14 6.13
CA ARG A 104 -42.24 -15.66 6.41
C ARG A 104 -43.30 -16.27 5.48
N LYS A 105 -42.96 -16.53 4.21
CA LYS A 105 -43.89 -17.15 3.24
C LYS A 105 -44.06 -18.65 3.48
N SER A 106 -43.05 -19.36 3.99
CA SER A 106 -43.14 -20.80 4.28
C SER A 106 -44.15 -21.11 5.38
N ARG A 107 -44.35 -20.18 6.31
CA ARG A 107 -45.15 -20.33 7.56
C ARG A 107 -44.71 -21.47 8.48
N SER A 108 -43.57 -22.12 8.19
CA SER A 108 -43.00 -23.17 9.04
C SER A 108 -42.00 -22.53 10.00
N TYR A 109 -42.39 -22.38 11.27
CA TYR A 109 -41.49 -21.91 12.32
C TYR A 109 -40.67 -23.06 12.90
N TYR A 110 -39.36 -22.85 13.00
CA TYR A 110 -38.47 -23.73 13.73
C TYR A 110 -37.33 -22.97 14.45
N PRO A 111 -36.96 -23.37 15.69
CA PRO A 111 -35.99 -22.64 16.52
C PRO A 111 -34.53 -23.08 16.28
N LEU A 112 -33.59 -22.14 16.10
CA LEU A 112 -32.14 -22.46 16.03
C LEU A 112 -31.51 -22.68 17.40
N GLN A 113 -32.12 -22.13 18.46
CA GLN A 113 -31.73 -22.31 19.85
C GLN A 113 -32.96 -22.07 20.73
N LEU A 114 -33.36 -23.09 21.50
CA LEU A 114 -34.31 -22.91 22.60
C LEU A 114 -33.62 -22.25 23.80
N LYS A 115 -34.39 -21.59 24.64
CA LYS A 115 -33.92 -21.10 25.94
C LYS A 115 -33.35 -22.26 26.75
N TYR A 116 -32.13 -22.11 27.23
CA TYR A 116 -31.45 -23.15 28.00
C TYR A 116 -31.90 -23.13 29.48
N GLU A 117 -32.61 -24.17 29.94
CA GLU A 117 -33.21 -24.20 31.29
C GLU A 117 -32.57 -25.25 32.21
N PHE A 118 -31.83 -24.79 33.23
CA PHE A 118 -31.23 -25.65 34.26
C PHE A 118 -32.20 -25.92 35.42
N ASP A 119 -32.97 -27.00 35.29
CA ASP A 119 -33.97 -27.42 36.28
C ASP A 119 -33.30 -28.11 37.51
N MET A 120 -32.90 -27.29 38.48
CA MET A 120 -32.00 -27.58 39.62
C MET A 120 -32.55 -28.57 40.67
N THR A 121 -32.48 -29.87 40.38
CA THR A 121 -32.51 -30.91 41.44
C THR A 121 -31.21 -30.91 42.24
N SER A 122 -31.30 -30.72 43.57
CA SER A 122 -30.15 -30.48 44.47
C SER A 122 -29.02 -31.53 44.37
N GLN A 123 -29.35 -32.77 44.01
CA GLN A 123 -28.41 -33.90 43.94
C GLN A 123 -27.34 -33.74 42.86
N MET A 124 -27.62 -33.09 41.72
CA MET A 124 -26.61 -32.83 40.67
C MET A 124 -25.56 -31.78 41.06
N VAL A 125 -25.80 -31.01 42.12
CA VAL A 125 -24.93 -29.88 42.52
C VAL A 125 -23.91 -30.30 43.59
N GLU A 126 -24.16 -31.40 44.29
CA GLU A 126 -23.34 -31.93 45.38
C GLU A 126 -22.44 -33.10 44.95
N ARG A 127 -21.19 -32.79 44.59
CA ARG A 127 -20.00 -33.45 45.17
C ARG A 127 -18.68 -32.77 44.75
N GLN A 128 -17.73 -32.82 45.67
CA GLN A 128 -16.30 -32.88 45.37
C GLN A 128 -15.83 -34.27 45.81
N ASP A 129 -15.78 -35.26 44.93
CA ASP A 129 -14.84 -36.37 45.12
C ASP A 129 -14.62 -37.21 43.86
N GLY A 130 -13.45 -37.82 43.74
CA GLY A 130 -12.98 -38.56 42.57
C GLY A 130 -13.55 -39.98 42.44
N SER A 131 -14.87 -40.15 42.53
CA SER A 131 -15.53 -41.46 42.37
C SER A 131 -16.33 -41.54 41.06
N GLU A 132 -15.87 -42.39 40.14
CA GLU A 132 -16.56 -42.65 38.87
C GLU A 132 -17.80 -43.53 39.10
N LYS A 133 -18.94 -42.90 39.39
CA LYS A 133 -20.23 -43.56 39.15
C LYS A 133 -20.34 -43.92 37.67
N HIS A 134 -20.68 -45.17 37.40
CA HIS A 134 -21.05 -45.60 36.05
C HIS A 134 -22.40 -44.99 35.68
N VAL A 135 -22.47 -44.40 34.49
CA VAL A 135 -23.75 -44.06 33.85
C VAL A 135 -24.40 -45.36 33.39
N THR A 136 -25.64 -45.59 33.81
CA THR A 136 -26.35 -46.84 33.51
C THR A 136 -27.06 -46.71 32.16
N LEU A 137 -26.80 -47.66 31.25
CA LEU A 137 -27.41 -47.71 29.92
C LEU A 137 -28.46 -48.83 29.87
N ARG A 138 -29.71 -48.47 29.55
CA ARG A 138 -30.84 -49.41 29.43
C ARG A 138 -31.86 -48.96 28.38
N CYS A 139 -32.78 -49.83 28.00
CA CYS A 139 -34.01 -49.41 27.33
C CYS A 139 -34.88 -48.55 28.27
N ALA A 140 -35.56 -47.57 27.70
CA ALA A 140 -36.55 -46.74 28.40
C ALA A 140 -37.90 -47.47 28.52
N GLU A 141 -38.58 -47.23 29.63
CA GLU A 141 -39.95 -47.65 29.89
C GLU A 141 -40.91 -46.44 29.86
N ILE A 142 -42.22 -46.70 29.81
CA ILE A 142 -43.25 -45.64 29.79
C ILE A 142 -43.12 -44.67 31.00
N LYS A 143 -42.63 -45.15 32.15
CA LYS A 143 -42.36 -44.32 33.34
C LYS A 143 -41.28 -43.24 33.10
N ASP A 144 -40.35 -43.49 32.19
CA ASP A 144 -39.16 -42.65 31.97
C ASP A 144 -39.46 -41.45 31.05
N ILE A 145 -40.59 -41.46 30.34
CA ILE A 145 -41.03 -40.38 29.42
C ILE A 145 -40.91 -38.99 30.06
N ARG A 146 -41.18 -38.87 31.37
CA ARG A 146 -41.07 -37.60 32.11
C ARG A 146 -39.62 -37.10 32.23
N ILE A 147 -38.65 -37.98 32.49
CA ILE A 147 -37.23 -37.59 32.56
C ILE A 147 -36.60 -37.47 31.17
N TRP A 148 -37.09 -38.28 30.22
CA TRP A 148 -36.73 -38.20 28.80
C TRP A 148 -37.08 -36.83 28.20
N MET A 149 -38.35 -36.41 28.28
CA MET A 149 -38.79 -35.13 27.72
C MET A 149 -38.11 -33.92 28.39
N LYS A 150 -37.74 -34.03 29.66
CA LYS A 150 -36.93 -33.02 30.36
C LYS A 150 -35.53 -32.89 29.74
N LEU A 151 -34.89 -34.00 29.34
CA LEU A 151 -33.61 -33.94 28.63
C LEU A 151 -33.78 -33.50 27.17
N VAL A 152 -34.82 -33.94 26.45
CA VAL A 152 -35.11 -33.49 25.07
C VAL A 152 -35.13 -31.96 24.98
N ARG A 153 -35.87 -31.29 25.87
CA ARG A 153 -35.98 -29.82 25.93
C ARG A 153 -34.64 -29.10 26.16
N LEU A 154 -33.66 -29.79 26.75
CA LEU A 154 -32.32 -29.26 27.05
C LEU A 154 -31.31 -29.45 25.91
N VAL A 155 -31.59 -30.31 24.93
CA VAL A 155 -30.61 -30.77 23.90
C VAL A 155 -31.15 -30.74 22.47
N VAL A 156 -32.26 -30.05 22.24
CA VAL A 156 -32.94 -29.94 20.93
C VAL A 156 -32.18 -29.08 19.90
N ASP A 157 -31.05 -28.48 20.27
CA ASP A 157 -30.18 -27.60 19.47
C ASP A 157 -29.78 -28.14 18.07
N GLY A 158 -29.93 -29.45 17.83
CA GLY A 158 -29.70 -30.12 16.54
C GLY A 158 -30.95 -30.48 15.71
N PHE A 159 -32.17 -30.47 16.27
CA PHE A 159 -33.39 -30.94 15.59
C PHE A 159 -34.58 -29.99 15.79
N PRO A 160 -34.70 -28.96 14.94
CA PRO A 160 -35.65 -27.90 15.14
C PRO A 160 -37.00 -28.24 14.46
N CYS A 161 -37.80 -29.14 15.07
CA CYS A 161 -39.21 -29.32 14.70
C CYS A 161 -40.04 -30.14 15.72
N LEU A 162 -39.73 -30.07 17.02
CA LEU A 162 -40.34 -30.92 18.05
C LEU A 162 -41.82 -30.60 18.33
N CYS A 163 -42.74 -31.22 17.59
CA CYS A 163 -44.13 -31.33 18.01
C CYS A 163 -44.25 -32.34 19.15
N GLU A 164 -44.33 -31.89 20.41
CA GLU A 164 -44.30 -32.80 21.56
C GLU A 164 -45.37 -33.90 21.51
N ASN A 165 -46.58 -33.59 21.05
CA ASN A 165 -47.68 -34.57 20.92
C ASN A 165 -47.42 -35.66 19.86
N GLU A 166 -46.57 -35.39 18.87
CA GLU A 166 -46.19 -36.32 17.81
C GLU A 166 -44.95 -37.13 18.24
N TYR A 167 -43.94 -36.43 18.77
CA TYR A 167 -42.75 -37.05 19.35
C TYR A 167 -43.09 -38.02 20.49
N LEU A 168 -44.05 -37.69 21.36
CA LEU A 168 -44.51 -38.59 22.43
C LEU A 168 -45.10 -39.90 21.87
N ARG A 169 -45.87 -39.85 20.78
CA ARG A 169 -46.41 -41.07 20.13
C ARG A 169 -45.31 -41.92 19.50
N ILE A 170 -44.31 -41.28 18.90
CA ILE A 170 -43.13 -41.95 18.34
C ILE A 170 -42.30 -42.61 19.47
N LEU A 171 -42.10 -41.89 20.58
CA LEU A 171 -41.41 -42.37 21.78
C LEU A 171 -42.14 -43.55 22.43
N GLU A 172 -43.46 -43.48 22.61
CA GLU A 172 -44.26 -44.59 23.16
C GLU A 172 -44.19 -45.85 22.29
N ASN A 173 -44.25 -45.72 20.96
CA ASN A 173 -44.08 -46.83 20.01
C ASN A 173 -42.65 -47.40 20.04
N CYS A 174 -41.62 -46.54 20.08
CA CYS A 174 -40.22 -46.99 20.18
C CYS A 174 -39.89 -47.64 21.53
N ILE A 175 -40.50 -47.18 22.63
CA ILE A 175 -40.45 -47.85 23.95
C ILE A 175 -41.06 -49.26 23.83
N GLN A 176 -42.25 -49.40 23.24
CA GLN A 176 -42.89 -50.71 23.04
C GLN A 176 -42.09 -51.66 22.13
N ARG A 177 -41.21 -51.14 21.26
CA ARG A 177 -40.33 -51.90 20.37
C ARG A 177 -38.88 -52.05 20.88
N ASN A 178 -38.55 -51.59 22.10
CA ASN A 178 -37.17 -51.55 22.63
C ASN A 178 -36.17 -50.79 21.73
N CYS A 179 -36.62 -49.70 21.09
CA CYS A 179 -35.80 -48.82 20.24
C CYS A 179 -35.57 -47.42 20.85
N ALA A 180 -35.81 -47.28 22.15
CA ALA A 180 -35.57 -46.06 22.92
C ALA A 180 -34.56 -46.35 24.04
N PHE A 181 -33.33 -45.84 23.89
CA PHE A 181 -32.21 -46.07 24.81
C PHE A 181 -32.02 -44.87 25.74
N LEU A 182 -31.90 -45.15 27.04
CA LEU A 182 -31.71 -44.18 28.11
C LEU A 182 -30.36 -44.43 28.79
N ALA A 183 -29.58 -43.37 28.93
CA ALA A 183 -28.42 -43.28 29.80
C ALA A 183 -28.82 -42.46 31.04
N GLU A 184 -28.77 -43.07 32.22
CA GLU A 184 -29.17 -42.46 33.49
C GLU A 184 -28.04 -42.42 34.53
N GLU A 185 -27.99 -41.33 35.30
CA GLU A 185 -27.19 -41.21 36.52
C GLU A 185 -28.11 -40.67 37.62
N ASP A 186 -28.12 -41.31 38.80
CA ASP A 186 -28.95 -40.95 39.96
C ASP A 186 -30.43 -40.61 39.63
N ASN A 187 -31.07 -41.49 38.85
CA ASN A 187 -32.48 -41.39 38.45
C ASN A 187 -32.82 -40.13 37.62
N GLN A 188 -31.82 -39.57 36.92
CA GLN A 188 -31.99 -38.49 35.94
C GLN A 188 -31.44 -38.91 34.58
N ALA A 189 -32.12 -38.54 33.50
CA ALA A 189 -31.64 -38.78 32.14
C ALA A 189 -30.43 -37.87 31.85
N VAL A 190 -29.29 -38.48 31.51
CA VAL A 190 -28.06 -37.79 31.09
C VAL A 190 -27.72 -38.02 29.61
N GLY A 191 -28.33 -39.03 28.98
CA GLY A 191 -28.33 -39.22 27.53
C GLY A 191 -29.55 -40.02 27.08
N ILE A 192 -30.02 -39.77 25.86
CA ILE A 192 -31.19 -40.43 25.25
C ILE A 192 -30.98 -40.64 23.75
N MET A 193 -31.46 -41.77 23.23
CA MET A 193 -31.41 -42.08 21.80
C MET A 193 -32.65 -42.84 21.33
N LEU A 194 -33.31 -42.35 20.29
CA LEU A 194 -34.47 -42.97 19.66
C LEU A 194 -34.10 -43.43 18.25
N LEU A 195 -34.33 -44.70 17.96
CA LEU A 195 -34.06 -45.33 16.67
C LEU A 195 -35.35 -45.81 15.99
N SER A 196 -35.39 -45.69 14.67
CA SER A 196 -36.41 -46.32 13.84
C SER A 196 -36.10 -47.80 13.66
N TYR A 197 -37.00 -48.64 14.20
CA TYR A 197 -36.95 -50.10 14.07
C TYR A 197 -36.82 -50.58 12.61
N GLU A 198 -37.45 -49.86 11.68
CA GLU A 198 -37.65 -50.31 10.29
C GLU A 198 -36.49 -49.92 9.37
N SER A 199 -35.66 -48.94 9.73
CA SER A 199 -34.62 -48.37 8.85
C SER A 199 -33.22 -48.24 9.46
N GLY A 200 -33.04 -48.56 10.76
CA GLY A 200 -31.76 -48.33 11.45
C GLY A 200 -31.36 -46.84 11.54
N ARG A 201 -32.29 -45.92 11.27
CA ARG A 201 -32.09 -44.47 11.40
C ARG A 201 -32.20 -44.07 12.87
N ILE A 202 -31.25 -43.29 13.37
CA ILE A 202 -31.39 -42.52 14.61
C ILE A 202 -32.29 -41.32 14.30
N GLU A 203 -33.47 -41.30 14.91
CA GLU A 203 -34.46 -40.21 14.76
C GLU A 203 -34.27 -39.13 15.82
N PHE A 204 -33.66 -39.46 16.96
CA PHE A 204 -33.24 -38.49 17.97
C PHE A 204 -32.03 -38.99 18.75
N LEU A 205 -31.07 -38.11 19.05
CA LEU A 205 -29.93 -38.41 19.92
C LEU A 205 -29.48 -37.15 20.65
N GLY A 206 -29.50 -37.20 21.98
CA GLY A 206 -29.21 -36.07 22.84
C GLY A 206 -28.46 -36.50 24.10
N VAL A 207 -27.38 -35.80 24.43
CA VAL A 207 -26.59 -36.01 25.65
C VAL A 207 -26.49 -34.68 26.39
N HIS A 208 -26.79 -34.70 27.69
CA HIS A 208 -26.77 -33.56 28.57
C HIS A 208 -25.41 -32.85 28.47
N PRO A 209 -25.30 -31.52 28.25
CA PRO A 209 -24.02 -30.88 27.93
C PRO A 209 -22.89 -31.11 28.94
N LEU A 210 -23.16 -31.11 30.26
CA LEU A 210 -22.21 -31.51 31.31
C LEU A 210 -21.62 -32.94 31.16
N PHE A 211 -22.24 -33.79 30.34
CA PHE A 211 -21.92 -35.20 30.13
C PHE A 211 -21.34 -35.52 28.74
N ARG A 212 -21.27 -34.54 27.83
CA ARG A 212 -20.71 -34.71 26.47
C ARG A 212 -19.28 -35.29 26.47
N LYS A 213 -18.51 -35.11 27.55
CA LYS A 213 -17.15 -35.66 27.73
C LYS A 213 -17.05 -37.00 28.48
N LYS A 214 -18.15 -37.58 29.00
CA LYS A 214 -18.15 -38.84 29.80
C LYS A 214 -18.33 -40.13 28.95
N ARG A 215 -18.02 -40.13 27.65
CA ARG A 215 -18.25 -41.27 26.71
C ARG A 215 -19.71 -41.80 26.63
N VAL A 216 -20.69 -41.07 27.18
CA VAL A 216 -22.12 -41.45 27.21
C VAL A 216 -22.69 -41.64 25.80
N PHE A 217 -22.21 -40.83 24.85
CA PHE A 217 -22.62 -40.87 23.45
C PHE A 217 -22.13 -42.15 22.75
N GLU A 218 -20.87 -42.54 22.97
CA GLU A 218 -20.31 -43.82 22.52
C GLU A 218 -21.13 -44.99 23.08
N GLY A 219 -21.34 -45.00 24.40
CA GLY A 219 -22.09 -46.06 25.08
C GLY A 219 -23.52 -46.22 24.58
N LEU A 220 -24.20 -45.14 24.18
CA LEU A 220 -25.52 -45.20 23.54
C LEU A 220 -25.44 -45.85 22.14
N VAL A 221 -24.56 -45.36 21.26
CA VAL A 221 -24.44 -45.87 19.87
C VAL A 221 -23.96 -47.32 19.85
N ASP A 222 -22.94 -47.65 20.65
CA ASP A 222 -22.40 -49.00 20.76
C ASP A 222 -23.42 -49.97 21.37
N ARG A 223 -24.27 -49.52 22.31
CA ARG A 223 -25.38 -50.34 22.82
C ARG A 223 -26.40 -50.64 21.73
N ALA A 224 -26.80 -49.65 20.92
CA ALA A 224 -27.69 -49.88 19.79
C ALA A 224 -27.08 -50.84 18.76
N LEU A 225 -25.80 -50.70 18.41
CA LEU A 225 -25.07 -51.64 17.54
C LEU A 225 -25.00 -53.07 18.14
N SER A 226 -25.12 -53.22 19.46
CA SER A 226 -25.11 -54.53 20.13
C SER A 226 -26.48 -55.20 20.25
N GLU A 227 -27.58 -54.43 20.24
CA GLU A 227 -28.95 -54.96 20.35
C GLU A 227 -29.71 -55.01 19.01
N LEU A 228 -29.40 -54.12 18.05
CA LEU A 228 -30.00 -54.12 16.71
C LEU A 228 -29.31 -55.12 15.76
N ILE A 229 -29.43 -56.41 16.07
CA ILE A 229 -28.86 -57.54 15.31
C ILE A 229 -29.39 -57.62 13.84
N LEU A 230 -30.39 -56.83 13.47
CA LEU A 230 -31.09 -56.87 12.17
C LEU A 230 -30.60 -55.88 11.11
N HIS A 231 -29.69 -54.94 11.43
CA HIS A 231 -29.25 -53.90 10.49
C HIS A 231 -27.72 -53.82 10.41
N ASP A 232 -27.15 -53.92 9.20
CA ASP A 232 -25.69 -53.91 8.95
C ASP A 232 -25.02 -52.54 9.24
N SER A 233 -25.80 -51.47 9.33
CA SER A 233 -25.32 -50.12 9.64
C SER A 233 -26.38 -49.28 10.33
N ILE A 234 -25.95 -48.26 11.08
CA ILE A 234 -26.81 -47.24 11.68
C ILE A 234 -26.62 -45.91 10.94
N THR A 235 -27.70 -45.17 10.72
CA THR A 235 -27.67 -43.89 9.97
C THR A 235 -28.26 -42.73 10.77
N ILE A 236 -27.78 -41.51 10.51
CA ILE A 236 -28.30 -40.26 11.10
C ILE A 236 -28.08 -39.11 10.12
N THR A 237 -28.83 -38.01 10.24
CA THR A 237 -28.56 -36.77 9.49
C THR A 237 -27.96 -35.68 10.37
N THR A 238 -27.08 -34.88 9.79
CA THR A 238 -26.40 -33.76 10.46
C THR A 238 -26.13 -32.62 9.49
N TYR A 239 -25.55 -31.51 9.96
CA TYR A 239 -25.17 -30.37 9.15
C TYR A 239 -24.07 -30.72 8.12
N ARG A 240 -24.04 -30.01 6.98
CA ARG A 240 -23.01 -30.17 5.95
C ARG A 240 -21.65 -29.61 6.39
N GLU A 241 -20.57 -30.02 5.73
CA GLU A 241 -19.22 -29.53 6.05
C GLU A 241 -19.15 -27.99 5.93
N GLY A 242 -18.48 -27.35 6.89
CA GLY A 242 -18.31 -25.90 6.93
C GLY A 242 -19.55 -25.10 7.31
N ASP A 243 -20.71 -25.72 7.54
CA ASP A 243 -21.93 -25.01 7.89
C ASP A 243 -21.84 -24.38 9.28
N ARG A 244 -22.10 -23.07 9.39
CA ARG A 244 -22.08 -22.31 10.65
C ARG A 244 -23.20 -22.68 11.62
N ALA A 245 -24.20 -23.46 11.19
CA ALA A 245 -25.20 -23.99 12.10
C ALA A 245 -24.68 -25.19 12.93
N ASP A 246 -23.64 -25.91 12.48
CA ASP A 246 -23.07 -27.02 13.24
C ASP A 246 -22.40 -26.54 14.54
N THR A 247 -22.71 -27.22 15.63
CA THR A 247 -22.12 -26.97 16.96
C THR A 247 -21.08 -28.05 17.31
N GLY A 248 -20.44 -28.64 16.29
CA GLY A 248 -19.51 -29.76 16.40
C GLY A 248 -20.14 -31.16 16.37
N TYR A 249 -21.45 -31.28 16.10
CA TYR A 249 -22.11 -32.58 15.98
C TYR A 249 -21.54 -33.39 14.81
N ARG A 250 -21.23 -32.76 13.66
CA ARG A 250 -20.60 -33.46 12.52
C ARG A 250 -19.25 -34.05 12.91
N LYS A 251 -18.40 -33.27 13.58
CA LYS A 251 -17.08 -33.72 14.04
C LYS A 251 -17.20 -34.91 15.00
N MET A 252 -18.11 -34.83 15.97
CA MET A 252 -18.39 -35.92 16.90
C MET A 252 -18.85 -37.19 16.17
N PHE A 253 -19.73 -37.11 15.18
CA PHE A 253 -20.12 -38.30 14.39
C PHE A 253 -18.93 -38.93 13.63
N MET A 254 -18.04 -38.12 13.06
CA MET A 254 -16.83 -38.59 12.38
C MET A 254 -15.83 -39.24 13.35
N GLU A 255 -15.61 -38.65 14.52
CA GLU A 255 -14.78 -39.22 15.60
C GLU A 255 -15.32 -40.58 16.09
N LEU A 256 -16.62 -40.82 15.95
CA LEU A 256 -17.31 -42.06 16.31
C LEU A 256 -17.38 -43.09 15.18
N GLY A 257 -16.72 -42.86 14.04
CA GLY A 257 -16.67 -43.79 12.92
C GLY A 257 -17.92 -43.79 12.01
N PHE A 258 -18.78 -42.76 12.07
CA PHE A 258 -19.75 -42.53 10.99
C PHE A 258 -19.03 -41.93 9.78
N GLN A 259 -19.26 -42.50 8.61
CA GLN A 259 -18.79 -42.01 7.31
C GLN A 259 -19.89 -41.17 6.62
N GLU A 260 -19.48 -40.36 5.65
CA GLU A 260 -20.40 -39.47 4.93
C GLU A 260 -21.10 -40.21 3.77
N GLY A 261 -22.43 -40.15 3.75
CA GLY A 261 -23.27 -40.71 2.69
C GLY A 261 -23.87 -39.66 1.76
N GLU A 262 -25.15 -39.82 1.43
CA GLU A 262 -25.87 -38.92 0.52
C GLU A 262 -26.17 -37.52 1.11
N LEU A 263 -26.14 -36.50 0.25
CA LEU A 263 -26.53 -35.13 0.58
C LEU A 263 -28.05 -34.99 0.51
N LEU A 264 -28.67 -34.57 1.62
CA LEU A 264 -30.14 -34.50 1.77
C LEU A 264 -30.61 -33.05 1.99
N THR A 265 -31.93 -32.85 1.96
CA THR A 265 -32.56 -31.59 2.36
C THR A 265 -33.77 -31.93 3.25
N GLU A 266 -33.72 -31.58 4.53
CA GLU A 266 -34.75 -31.90 5.52
C GLU A 266 -35.32 -30.59 6.11
N PHE A 267 -36.65 -30.47 6.22
CA PHE A 267 -37.34 -29.24 6.63
C PHE A 267 -36.98 -27.97 5.81
N GLY A 268 -36.46 -28.16 4.59
CA GLY A 268 -35.95 -27.08 3.72
C GLY A 268 -34.50 -26.67 4.01
N TYR A 269 -33.80 -27.40 4.89
CA TYR A 269 -32.41 -27.20 5.27
C TYR A 269 -31.47 -28.20 4.58
N PRO A 270 -30.33 -27.80 3.99
CA PRO A 270 -29.37 -28.73 3.38
C PRO A 270 -28.61 -29.54 4.45
N THR A 271 -28.84 -30.85 4.51
CA THR A 271 -28.22 -31.77 5.47
C THR A 271 -27.29 -32.79 4.80
N GLN A 272 -26.55 -33.53 5.61
CA GLN A 272 -25.68 -34.66 5.25
C GLN A 272 -26.20 -35.91 5.94
N LYS A 273 -26.36 -37.03 5.21
CA LYS A 273 -26.52 -38.36 5.83
C LYS A 273 -25.17 -38.91 6.27
N MET A 274 -25.13 -39.47 7.47
CA MET A 274 -23.98 -40.13 8.08
C MET A 274 -24.32 -41.61 8.29
N ILE A 275 -23.36 -42.51 8.09
CA ILE A 275 -23.55 -43.97 8.11
C ILE A 275 -22.39 -44.62 8.87
N ARG A 276 -22.67 -45.38 9.94
CA ARG A 276 -21.67 -46.17 10.69
C ARG A 276 -21.89 -47.65 10.47
N ALA A 277 -20.86 -48.33 9.98
CA ALA A 277 -20.77 -49.80 9.94
C ALA A 277 -20.31 -50.37 11.29
N ASN A 278 -20.57 -51.67 11.51
CA ASN A 278 -20.28 -52.35 12.77
C ASN A 278 -18.95 -53.12 12.71
N ASP A 279 -17.85 -52.54 13.23
CA ASP A 279 -16.49 -53.06 13.03
C ASP A 279 -15.61 -53.04 14.31
N ARG A 280 -14.60 -53.93 14.36
CA ARG A 280 -13.73 -54.14 15.54
C ARG A 280 -12.23 -54.14 15.17
N ASN A 281 -11.41 -53.20 15.67
CA ASN A 281 -10.06 -53.44 16.26
C ASN A 281 -9.19 -52.18 16.56
N ARG A 282 -8.30 -52.31 17.57
CA ARG A 282 -6.93 -51.73 17.74
C ARG A 282 -6.68 -50.23 18.11
N ASP A 283 -6.79 -49.95 19.41
CA ASP A 283 -5.68 -49.69 20.38
C ASP A 283 -4.32 -49.00 20.03
N LEU A 284 -3.89 -48.18 21.02
CA LEU A 284 -2.56 -48.08 21.70
C LEU A 284 -1.43 -47.05 21.36
N THR A 285 -1.07 -46.25 22.40
CA THR A 285 0.25 -45.71 22.87
C THR A 285 0.63 -44.19 22.83
N SER A 286 1.38 -43.76 23.87
CA SER A 286 2.01 -42.44 24.20
C SER A 286 2.95 -42.69 25.44
N PRO A 287 3.52 -41.73 26.24
CA PRO A 287 3.80 -40.26 26.15
C PRO A 287 5.25 -39.85 26.65
N GLY A 288 5.53 -38.56 26.95
CA GLY A 288 6.75 -38.08 27.67
C GLY A 288 6.80 -36.56 28.02
N LYS A 289 7.58 -36.10 29.05
CA LYS A 289 7.66 -34.69 29.58
C LYS A 289 9.01 -34.31 30.25
N ALA A 290 9.35 -33.00 30.39
CA ALA A 290 10.09 -32.37 31.54
C ALA A 290 10.25 -30.80 31.42
N GLU A 291 10.62 -30.10 32.52
CA GLU A 291 10.72 -28.61 32.73
C GLU A 291 11.91 -28.23 33.70
N PRO A 292 11.97 -27.10 34.49
CA PRO A 292 12.25 -25.66 34.18
C PRO A 292 13.38 -24.99 35.05
N GLY A 293 13.57 -23.64 35.02
CA GLY A 293 14.48 -22.87 35.94
C GLY A 293 14.42 -21.30 35.87
N ALA A 294 14.91 -20.58 36.90
CA ALA A 294 14.49 -19.23 37.37
C ALA A 294 15.66 -18.23 37.73
N ASP A 295 15.54 -16.89 37.96
CA ASP A 295 14.45 -15.87 37.75
C ASP A 295 14.93 -14.36 37.62
N PRO A 296 15.11 -13.46 38.65
CA PRO A 296 14.80 -11.99 38.50
C PRO A 296 15.90 -10.92 38.84
N GLY A 297 15.64 -9.62 38.56
CA GLY A 297 16.39 -8.43 39.08
C GLY A 297 16.04 -7.05 38.45
N ASN A 298 16.16 -5.92 39.20
CA ASN A 298 15.67 -4.54 38.84
C ASN A 298 16.81 -3.47 38.96
N ALA A 299 16.70 -2.12 38.79
CA ALA A 299 15.59 -1.13 38.69
C ALA A 299 16.04 0.24 38.04
N GLU A 300 15.16 1.26 38.01
CA GLU A 300 15.36 2.68 37.54
C GLU A 300 15.52 3.69 38.73
N PRO A 301 15.32 5.05 38.65
CA PRO A 301 15.27 6.06 37.54
C PRO A 301 16.03 7.41 37.83
N SER A 302 15.93 8.46 36.97
CA SER A 302 15.90 9.91 37.34
C SER A 302 15.76 10.89 36.12
N THR A 303 15.60 12.22 36.36
CA THR A 303 15.04 13.24 35.42
C THR A 303 15.75 14.60 35.44
N GLY A 304 15.64 15.44 34.38
CA GLY A 304 16.14 16.84 34.33
C GLY A 304 15.48 17.72 33.25
N ASN A 305 15.48 19.07 33.41
CA ASN A 305 14.44 19.97 32.84
C ASN A 305 14.94 21.24 32.08
N HIS A 306 14.12 21.71 31.13
CA HIS A 306 13.91 23.09 30.59
C HIS A 306 15.02 24.12 30.30
N ALA A 307 14.85 24.84 29.17
CA ALA A 307 14.99 26.32 29.05
C ALA A 307 14.11 26.86 27.89
N SER A 308 13.91 28.19 27.77
CA SER A 308 13.02 28.80 26.77
C SER A 308 13.48 30.18 26.26
N GLY A 309 13.03 30.58 25.06
CA GLY A 309 13.26 31.92 24.47
C GLY A 309 12.03 32.44 23.71
N SER A 310 11.93 33.76 23.52
CA SER A 310 10.75 34.42 22.94
C SER A 310 11.03 35.88 22.52
N GLN A 311 10.42 36.38 21.44
CA GLN A 311 9.73 37.69 21.38
C GLN A 311 9.36 38.15 19.95
N LYS A 312 8.05 38.34 19.67
CA LYS A 312 7.38 39.54 19.10
C LYS A 312 6.19 39.19 18.20
N THR A 313 4.97 39.33 18.74
CA THR A 313 3.73 39.33 17.93
C THR A 313 2.63 40.12 18.62
N ALA A 314 1.96 41.01 17.85
CA ALA A 314 0.58 41.50 18.07
C ALA A 314 0.19 42.49 16.95
N SER A 315 -0.85 42.18 16.17
CA SER A 315 -1.56 43.15 15.30
C SER A 315 -2.96 42.69 14.88
N TYR A 316 -3.32 41.42 15.08
CA TYR A 316 -4.58 40.82 14.63
C TYR A 316 -5.12 39.86 15.71
N PRO A 317 -5.72 40.33 16.81
CA PRO A 317 -6.03 39.49 17.99
C PRO A 317 -6.92 38.28 17.67
N GLU A 318 -7.92 38.45 16.82
CA GLU A 318 -8.83 37.40 16.35
C GLU A 318 -8.11 36.16 15.79
N GLU A 319 -6.98 36.36 15.10
CA GLU A 319 -6.21 35.29 14.48
C GLU A 319 -5.42 34.45 15.51
N TYR A 320 -5.12 35.01 16.69
CA TYR A 320 -4.52 34.26 17.81
C TYR A 320 -5.59 33.46 18.56
N GLU A 321 -6.78 34.03 18.75
CA GLU A 321 -7.91 33.33 19.37
C GLU A 321 -8.35 32.12 18.52
N ASN A 322 -8.45 32.29 17.19
CA ASN A 322 -8.70 31.19 16.26
C ASN A 322 -7.59 30.12 16.31
N LEU A 323 -6.32 30.54 16.35
CA LEU A 323 -5.19 29.60 16.44
C LEU A 323 -5.22 28.78 17.73
N VAL A 324 -5.53 29.39 18.88
CA VAL A 324 -5.65 28.69 20.18
C VAL A 324 -6.76 27.66 20.13
N ASN A 325 -7.97 28.03 19.67
CA ASN A 325 -9.11 27.12 19.51
C ASN A 325 -8.76 25.93 18.59
N VAL A 326 -8.15 26.19 17.43
CA VAL A 326 -7.68 25.15 16.50
C VAL A 326 -6.66 24.22 17.15
N ILE A 327 -5.72 24.74 17.94
CA ILE A 327 -4.73 23.93 18.65
C ILE A 327 -5.36 23.09 19.77
N GLU A 328 -6.36 23.61 20.49
CA GLU A 328 -7.10 22.84 21.50
C GLU A 328 -7.86 21.67 20.86
N LYS A 329 -8.62 21.92 19.78
CA LYS A 329 -9.33 20.86 19.03
C LYS A 329 -8.37 19.84 18.41
N LEU A 330 -7.21 20.26 17.89
CA LEU A 330 -6.16 19.34 17.41
C LEU A 330 -5.53 18.51 18.55
N ASN A 331 -5.34 19.07 19.75
CA ASN A 331 -4.84 18.32 20.91
C ASN A 331 -5.83 17.26 21.38
N LEU A 332 -7.13 17.57 21.40
CA LEU A 332 -8.19 16.63 21.73
C LEU A 332 -8.22 15.46 20.74
N ALA A 333 -8.22 15.76 19.43
CA ALA A 333 -8.20 14.74 18.38
C ALA A 333 -6.93 13.87 18.44
N TRP A 334 -5.75 14.47 18.67
CA TRP A 334 -4.50 13.72 18.82
C TRP A 334 -4.54 12.71 19.97
N LYS A 335 -5.11 13.10 21.12
CA LYS A 335 -5.30 12.22 22.27
C LYS A 335 -6.23 11.05 21.95
N GLN A 336 -7.36 11.30 21.30
CA GLN A 336 -8.30 10.25 20.87
C GLN A 336 -7.64 9.24 19.91
N TYR A 337 -6.81 9.70 18.97
CA TYR A 337 -6.04 8.82 18.09
C TYR A 337 -4.95 8.05 18.86
N GLN A 338 -4.25 8.68 19.83
CA GLN A 338 -3.27 7.97 20.67
C GLN A 338 -3.91 6.84 21.48
N GLU A 339 -5.05 7.10 22.14
CA GLU A 339 -5.81 6.08 22.88
C GLU A 339 -6.30 4.95 21.96
N THR A 340 -6.70 5.28 20.73
CA THR A 340 -7.09 4.29 19.70
C THR A 340 -5.91 3.43 19.23
N VAL A 341 -4.72 4.01 19.06
CA VAL A 341 -3.49 3.26 18.70
C VAL A 341 -3.10 2.30 19.83
N LEU A 342 -3.09 2.77 21.08
CA LEU A 342 -2.78 1.92 22.24
C LEU A 342 -3.76 0.75 22.40
N ARG A 343 -5.06 0.98 22.10
CA ARG A 343 -6.05 -0.09 22.10
C ARG A 343 -5.76 -1.15 21.04
N TYR A 344 -5.50 -0.75 19.79
CA TYR A 344 -5.19 -1.70 18.72
C TYR A 344 -3.87 -2.45 18.94
N ASP A 345 -2.86 -1.84 19.56
CA ASP A 345 -1.63 -2.55 19.96
C ASP A 345 -1.91 -3.61 21.03
N SER A 346 -2.74 -3.30 22.06
CA SER A 346 -3.17 -4.31 23.04
C SER A 346 -3.97 -5.44 22.40
N GLU A 347 -4.94 -5.12 21.55
CA GLU A 347 -5.75 -6.11 20.80
C GLU A 347 -4.85 -7.03 19.95
N TYR A 348 -3.85 -6.46 19.25
CA TYR A 348 -2.87 -7.19 18.44
C TYR A 348 -1.96 -8.08 19.29
N MET A 349 -1.44 -7.56 20.41
CA MET A 349 -0.56 -8.30 21.32
C MET A 349 -1.29 -9.42 22.06
N GLU A 350 -2.56 -9.22 22.45
CA GLU A 350 -3.40 -10.26 23.06
C GLU A 350 -3.71 -11.37 22.04
N LEU A 351 -4.12 -11.04 20.81
CA LEU A 351 -4.38 -12.04 19.77
C LEU A 351 -3.11 -12.78 19.33
N LYS A 352 -1.97 -12.09 19.22
CA LYS A 352 -0.67 -12.69 18.92
C LYS A 352 -0.17 -13.60 20.05
N ARG A 353 -0.43 -13.24 21.32
CA ARG A 353 -0.16 -14.10 22.48
C ARG A 353 -1.05 -15.34 22.46
N TYR A 354 -2.34 -15.20 22.16
CA TYR A 354 -3.27 -16.32 22.01
C TYR A 354 -2.80 -17.32 20.94
N ILE A 355 -2.43 -16.84 19.76
CA ILE A 355 -1.88 -17.69 18.68
C ILE A 355 -0.58 -18.41 19.10
N ALA A 356 0.24 -17.80 19.96
CA ALA A 356 1.46 -18.41 20.48
C ALA A 356 1.20 -19.45 21.59
N GLU A 357 0.32 -19.13 22.55
CA GLU A 357 -0.03 -20.00 23.68
C GLU A 357 -0.76 -21.27 23.23
N TYR A 358 -1.70 -21.15 22.29
CA TYR A 358 -2.56 -22.26 21.84
C TYR A 358 -2.13 -22.83 20.48
N ARG A 359 -0.89 -22.57 20.03
CA ARG A 359 -0.40 -22.93 18.68
C ARG A 359 -0.56 -24.41 18.29
N SER A 360 -0.59 -25.31 19.26
CA SER A 360 -0.78 -26.76 19.09
C SER A 360 -2.23 -27.25 19.26
N GLU A 361 -3.16 -26.35 19.64
CA GLU A 361 -4.57 -26.64 19.91
C GLU A 361 -5.54 -25.94 18.93
N ILE A 362 -5.13 -24.82 18.35
CA ILE A 362 -5.86 -24.05 17.32
C ILE A 362 -6.00 -24.87 16.03
N ASP A 363 -7.21 -24.95 15.47
CA ASP A 363 -7.47 -25.66 14.21
C ASP A 363 -7.15 -24.81 12.95
N PRO A 364 -6.95 -25.40 11.74
CA PRO A 364 -6.54 -24.64 10.55
C PRO A 364 -7.50 -23.54 10.08
N LYS A 365 -8.80 -23.66 10.38
CA LYS A 365 -9.81 -22.63 10.08
C LYS A 365 -9.71 -21.50 11.10
N GLU A 366 -9.46 -21.84 12.36
CA GLU A 366 -9.22 -20.87 13.43
C GLU A 366 -7.89 -20.11 13.23
N VAL A 367 -6.81 -20.78 12.78
CA VAL A 367 -5.56 -20.12 12.34
C VAL A 367 -5.87 -19.05 11.29
N PHE A 368 -6.61 -19.41 10.22
CA PHE A 368 -6.96 -18.47 9.15
C PHE A 368 -7.83 -17.30 9.63
N GLN A 369 -8.76 -17.54 10.57
CA GLN A 369 -9.57 -16.48 11.17
C GLN A 369 -8.72 -15.54 12.04
N ASN A 370 -7.79 -16.09 12.83
CA ASN A 370 -6.88 -15.31 13.67
C ASN A 370 -5.87 -14.51 12.82
N GLU A 371 -5.36 -15.07 11.71
CA GLU A 371 -4.54 -14.34 10.72
C GLU A 371 -5.32 -13.20 10.06
N LEU A 372 -6.57 -13.44 9.66
CA LEU A 372 -7.43 -12.39 9.08
C LEU A 372 -7.76 -11.29 10.10
N ALA A 373 -7.99 -11.64 11.37
CA ALA A 373 -8.23 -10.70 12.45
C ALA A 373 -6.96 -9.86 12.75
N LEU A 374 -5.77 -10.48 12.82
CA LEU A 374 -4.50 -9.75 12.92
C LEU A 374 -4.34 -8.77 11.75
N GLN A 375 -4.63 -9.16 10.51
CA GLN A 375 -4.57 -8.26 9.35
C GLN A 375 -5.58 -7.11 9.41
N GLN A 376 -6.73 -7.29 10.07
CA GLN A 376 -7.71 -6.21 10.26
C GLN A 376 -7.28 -5.24 11.35
N ILE A 377 -6.78 -5.75 12.49
CA ILE A 377 -6.25 -4.94 13.59
C ILE A 377 -5.01 -4.16 13.13
N ASP A 378 -4.08 -4.79 12.42
CA ASP A 378 -2.87 -4.18 11.85
C ASP A 378 -3.21 -3.02 10.88
N ARG A 379 -4.18 -3.22 9.98
CA ARG A 379 -4.66 -2.15 9.08
C ARG A 379 -5.34 -1.00 9.84
N ALA A 380 -6.17 -1.31 10.84
CA ALA A 380 -6.87 -0.31 11.65
C ALA A 380 -5.90 0.49 12.54
N GLY A 381 -4.93 -0.20 13.16
CA GLY A 381 -3.83 0.39 13.91
C GLY A 381 -2.94 1.28 13.03
N THR A 382 -2.53 0.78 11.85
CA THR A 382 -1.76 1.56 10.86
C THR A 382 -2.50 2.82 10.42
N PHE A 383 -3.81 2.74 10.17
CA PHE A 383 -4.64 3.91 9.87
C PHE A 383 -4.70 4.90 11.06
N ALA A 384 -4.90 4.40 12.29
CA ALA A 384 -4.92 5.23 13.49
C ALA A 384 -3.57 5.92 13.76
N VAL A 385 -2.45 5.24 13.51
CA VAL A 385 -1.09 5.84 13.55
C VAL A 385 -0.94 6.90 12.46
N LYS A 386 -1.38 6.64 11.22
CA LYS A 386 -1.34 7.62 10.12
C LYS A 386 -2.14 8.88 10.46
N MET A 387 -3.32 8.74 11.09
CA MET A 387 -4.12 9.89 11.55
C MET A 387 -3.51 10.60 12.75
N LYS A 388 -3.00 9.88 13.76
CA LYS A 388 -2.25 10.47 14.89
C LYS A 388 -1.11 11.35 14.39
N ASN A 389 -0.24 10.78 13.54
CA ASN A 389 0.94 11.46 13.02
C ASN A 389 0.57 12.67 12.13
N LYS A 390 -0.53 12.58 11.37
CA LYS A 390 -1.08 13.71 10.62
C LYS A 390 -1.45 14.87 11.56
N VAL A 391 -2.24 14.62 12.61
CA VAL A 391 -2.64 15.64 13.59
C VAL A 391 -1.43 16.17 14.39
N GLU A 392 -0.46 15.31 14.69
CA GLU A 392 0.78 15.68 15.38
C GLU A 392 1.63 16.67 14.56
N ALA A 393 1.69 16.50 13.23
CA ALA A 393 2.30 17.48 12.34
C ALA A 393 1.53 18.81 12.30
N MET A 394 0.18 18.76 12.29
CA MET A 394 -0.67 19.97 12.28
C MET A 394 -0.53 20.80 13.56
N LYS A 395 -0.27 20.19 14.71
CA LYS A 395 -0.06 20.92 15.98
C LYS A 395 1.12 21.90 15.94
N ASN A 396 2.13 21.66 15.10
CA ASN A 396 3.27 22.58 14.94
C ASN A 396 2.93 23.76 14.02
N SER A 397 2.23 23.51 12.92
CA SER A 397 1.84 24.50 11.92
C SER A 397 0.52 24.06 11.26
N PRO A 398 -0.66 24.52 11.76
CA PRO A 398 -1.95 23.97 11.35
C PRO A 398 -2.42 24.52 10.01
N TYR A 399 -2.28 25.83 9.82
CA TYR A 399 -2.60 26.57 8.59
C TYR A 399 -1.54 27.64 8.32
N PHE A 400 -1.35 28.00 7.05
CA PHE A 400 -0.39 29.00 6.60
C PHE A 400 -1.05 30.15 5.81
N GLY A 401 -2.33 30.00 5.44
CA GLY A 401 -3.08 31.03 4.72
C GLY A 401 -4.54 31.11 5.16
N ARG A 402 -5.17 32.26 4.91
CA ARG A 402 -6.61 32.49 5.03
C ARG A 402 -7.07 33.27 3.81
N ILE A 403 -8.21 32.87 3.26
CA ILE A 403 -8.97 33.64 2.26
C ILE A 403 -10.41 33.83 2.73
N ASP A 404 -10.98 35.00 2.49
CA ASP A 404 -12.39 35.27 2.72
C ASP A 404 -13.06 35.44 1.35
N PHE A 405 -13.85 34.43 0.97
CA PHE A 405 -14.46 34.31 -0.36
C PHE A 405 -15.98 34.22 -0.27
N ARG A 406 -16.66 34.80 -1.28
CA ARG A 406 -18.12 34.80 -1.42
C ARG A 406 -18.48 34.37 -2.84
N SER A 407 -19.23 33.27 -2.98
CA SER A 407 -19.68 32.77 -4.29
C SER A 407 -20.79 33.66 -4.88
N GLU A 408 -20.93 33.69 -6.20
CA GLU A 408 -22.10 34.32 -6.84
C GLU A 408 -23.41 33.65 -6.37
N GLY A 409 -24.17 34.36 -5.53
CA GLY A 409 -25.42 33.91 -4.92
C GLY A 409 -25.40 33.83 -3.39
N GLU A 410 -24.25 33.96 -2.75
CA GLU A 410 -24.12 33.99 -1.28
C GLU A 410 -24.14 35.43 -0.73
N GLU A 411 -24.79 35.67 0.41
CA GLU A 411 -24.90 37.01 0.99
C GLU A 411 -23.65 37.45 1.78
N HIS A 412 -22.83 36.50 2.24
CA HIS A 412 -21.74 36.73 3.19
C HIS A 412 -20.42 36.11 2.68
N PHE A 413 -19.29 36.58 3.21
CA PHE A 413 -17.98 35.97 2.96
C PHE A 413 -17.75 34.80 3.92
N THR A 414 -17.39 33.65 3.37
CA THR A 414 -16.96 32.47 4.12
C THR A 414 -15.45 32.51 4.31
N GLN A 415 -14.99 32.23 5.54
CA GLN A 415 -13.57 32.18 5.89
C GLN A 415 -13.01 30.77 5.61
N TYR A 416 -11.94 30.68 4.83
CA TYR A 416 -11.25 29.41 4.55
C TYR A 416 -9.79 29.50 5.03
N TYR A 417 -9.49 28.83 6.13
CA TYR A 417 -8.10 28.60 6.57
C TYR A 417 -7.49 27.46 5.78
N ILE A 418 -6.33 27.68 5.19
CA ILE A 418 -5.64 26.76 4.28
C ILE A 418 -4.36 26.25 4.96
N GLY A 419 -4.25 24.92 5.04
CA GLY A 419 -3.11 24.24 5.64
C GLY A 419 -2.58 23.10 4.77
N ARG A 420 -1.48 22.49 5.24
CA ARG A 420 -0.90 21.28 4.64
C ARG A 420 -1.91 20.13 4.55
N PHE A 421 -2.91 20.14 5.43
CA PHE A 421 -3.82 19.04 5.68
C PHE A 421 -5.22 19.52 6.02
N SER A 422 -6.24 18.78 5.58
CA SER A 422 -7.60 18.97 6.07
C SER A 422 -7.77 18.56 7.54
N PHE A 423 -8.49 19.37 8.31
CA PHE A 423 -9.02 19.03 9.64
C PHE A 423 -10.49 19.45 9.71
N VAL A 424 -11.34 18.51 10.12
CA VAL A 424 -12.77 18.68 10.30
C VAL A 424 -13.05 18.39 11.77
N ASP A 425 -13.82 19.26 12.42
CA ASP A 425 -14.25 19.06 13.80
C ASP A 425 -15.25 17.89 13.89
N THR A 426 -15.06 17.01 14.86
CA THR A 426 -15.96 15.87 15.10
C THR A 426 -17.24 16.27 15.83
N GLU A 427 -17.25 17.39 16.55
CA GLU A 427 -18.43 17.87 17.28
C GLU A 427 -19.33 18.75 16.40
N GLU A 428 -18.76 19.80 15.78
CA GLU A 428 -19.51 20.73 14.91
C GLU A 428 -19.70 20.21 13.47
N GLN A 429 -18.99 19.16 13.05
CA GLN A 429 -18.87 18.67 11.66
C GLN A 429 -18.36 19.71 10.65
N ASN A 430 -17.80 20.83 11.13
CA ASN A 430 -17.32 21.92 10.31
C ASN A 430 -15.84 21.74 9.90
N ALA A 431 -15.49 22.17 8.69
CA ALA A 431 -14.13 22.09 8.16
C ALA A 431 -13.30 23.29 8.62
N LEU A 432 -12.61 23.15 9.76
CA LEU A 432 -11.79 24.22 10.34
C LEU A 432 -10.52 24.52 9.53
N ILE A 433 -9.96 23.52 8.85
CA ILE A 433 -8.78 23.68 7.99
C ILE A 433 -9.01 22.93 6.67
N TYR A 434 -8.83 23.64 5.57
CA TYR A 434 -8.89 23.12 4.22
C TYR A 434 -7.50 22.70 3.74
N ASP A 435 -7.43 21.57 3.04
CA ASP A 435 -6.19 21.09 2.44
C ASP A 435 -5.78 22.01 1.27
N TRP A 436 -4.50 22.36 1.17
CA TRP A 436 -3.96 23.20 0.09
C TRP A 436 -4.29 22.68 -1.32
N ARG A 437 -4.52 21.37 -1.47
CA ARG A 437 -4.87 20.71 -2.75
C ARG A 437 -6.35 20.82 -3.12
N ALA A 438 -7.21 21.29 -2.21
CA ALA A 438 -8.63 21.49 -2.50
C ALA A 438 -8.84 22.52 -3.63
N PRO A 439 -9.96 22.47 -4.36
CA PRO A 439 -10.29 23.43 -5.42
C PRO A 439 -10.35 24.88 -4.93
N VAL A 440 -11.04 25.15 -3.81
CA VAL A 440 -11.17 26.49 -3.23
C VAL A 440 -9.81 27.10 -2.85
N SER A 441 -8.87 26.27 -2.40
CA SER A 441 -7.50 26.67 -2.07
C SER A 441 -6.72 27.21 -3.28
N ASN A 442 -7.20 27.03 -4.51
CA ASN A 442 -6.59 27.65 -5.70
C ASN A 442 -6.64 29.19 -5.67
N LEU A 443 -7.69 29.75 -5.05
CA LEU A 443 -7.88 31.20 -4.90
C LEU A 443 -6.72 31.88 -4.14
N PHE A 444 -6.08 31.15 -3.23
CA PHE A 444 -4.91 31.62 -2.49
C PHE A 444 -3.64 31.71 -3.36
N TYR A 445 -3.53 30.93 -4.44
CA TYR A 445 -2.33 30.90 -5.28
C TYR A 445 -2.49 31.76 -6.55
N ASP A 446 -3.60 31.60 -7.28
CA ASP A 446 -3.75 32.18 -8.62
C ASP A 446 -4.35 33.59 -8.64
N THR A 447 -5.04 34.01 -7.58
CA THR A 447 -5.80 35.27 -7.54
C THR A 447 -5.33 36.26 -6.48
N GLU A 448 -5.60 37.53 -6.78
CA GLU A 448 -5.50 38.69 -5.89
C GLU A 448 -6.92 39.13 -5.48
N PRO A 449 -7.08 39.90 -4.39
CA PRO A 449 -8.40 40.36 -3.95
C PRO A 449 -9.17 41.12 -5.05
N GLY A 450 -10.47 40.84 -5.16
CA GLY A 450 -11.35 41.27 -6.25
C GLY A 450 -12.19 40.11 -6.79
N ARG A 451 -12.62 40.21 -8.06
CA ARG A 451 -13.34 39.10 -8.73
C ARG A 451 -12.43 37.90 -8.93
N ALA A 452 -12.88 36.73 -8.48
CA ALA A 452 -12.11 35.50 -8.48
C ALA A 452 -13.02 34.28 -8.61
N GLY A 453 -12.48 33.17 -9.10
CA GLY A 453 -13.23 31.92 -9.27
C GLY A 453 -12.32 30.71 -9.37
N TYR A 454 -12.89 29.52 -9.13
CA TYR A 454 -12.17 28.24 -9.12
C TYR A 454 -13.01 27.10 -9.71
N ASP A 455 -12.33 26.12 -10.31
CA ASP A 455 -12.96 24.97 -10.95
C ASP A 455 -13.18 23.84 -9.95
N ALA A 456 -14.43 23.61 -9.54
CA ALA A 456 -14.83 22.54 -8.62
C ALA A 456 -15.38 21.31 -9.40
N PRO A 457 -15.50 20.12 -8.75
CA PRO A 457 -16.10 18.95 -9.39
C PRO A 457 -17.55 19.13 -9.86
N SER A 458 -18.27 20.12 -9.31
CA SER A 458 -19.62 20.54 -9.70
C SER A 458 -19.65 21.54 -10.87
N GLY A 459 -18.49 21.98 -11.37
CA GLY A 459 -18.34 23.08 -12.31
C GLY A 459 -17.56 24.26 -11.71
N ARG A 460 -17.36 25.30 -12.53
CA ARG A 460 -16.66 26.52 -12.14
C ARG A 460 -17.53 27.40 -11.23
N ILE A 461 -16.95 27.84 -10.11
CA ILE A 461 -17.57 28.72 -9.13
C ILE A 461 -16.89 30.09 -9.25
N GLU A 462 -17.65 31.10 -9.66
CA GLU A 462 -17.21 32.51 -9.68
C GLU A 462 -17.69 33.23 -8.41
N GLY A 463 -17.04 34.35 -8.08
CA GLY A 463 -17.36 35.13 -6.90
C GLY A 463 -16.38 36.28 -6.65
N GLU A 464 -16.22 36.61 -5.37
CA GLU A 464 -15.38 37.71 -4.90
C GLU A 464 -14.49 37.27 -3.73
N LEU A 465 -13.20 37.61 -3.80
CA LEU A 465 -12.19 37.40 -2.78
C LEU A 465 -11.91 38.75 -2.10
N SER A 466 -12.30 38.93 -0.84
CA SER A 466 -12.11 40.21 -0.12
C SER A 466 -10.81 40.26 0.66
N LEU A 467 -10.43 39.17 1.32
CA LEU A 467 -9.25 39.07 2.18
C LEU A 467 -8.30 37.98 1.71
N LYS A 468 -7.00 38.23 1.82
CA LYS A 468 -5.93 37.22 1.70
C LYS A 468 -4.84 37.47 2.73
N ARG A 469 -4.71 36.57 3.71
CA ARG A 469 -3.66 36.60 4.75
C ARG A 469 -2.75 35.39 4.64
N GLN A 470 -1.48 35.59 4.96
CA GLN A 470 -0.46 34.56 5.11
C GLN A 470 0.12 34.60 6.53
N PHE A 471 0.37 33.42 7.09
CA PHE A 471 0.79 33.22 8.46
C PHE A 471 2.07 32.38 8.50
N LYS A 472 2.98 32.73 9.42
CA LYS A 472 4.01 31.81 9.89
C LYS A 472 3.64 31.33 11.27
N ILE A 473 3.52 30.01 11.42
CA ILE A 473 3.17 29.36 12.68
C ILE A 473 4.18 28.24 12.92
N SER A 474 4.86 28.31 14.07
CA SER A 474 5.91 27.37 14.48
C SER A 474 5.64 26.92 15.91
N GLN A 475 5.70 25.60 16.18
CA GLN A 475 5.39 25.02 17.50
C GLN A 475 4.04 25.48 18.07
N GLY A 476 3.03 25.71 17.21
CA GLY A 476 1.71 26.21 17.61
C GLY A 476 1.69 27.70 18.00
N ARG A 477 2.73 28.47 17.70
CA ARG A 477 2.81 29.92 17.96
C ARG A 477 2.92 30.69 16.64
N MET A 478 2.11 31.74 16.52
CA MET A 478 2.16 32.65 15.39
C MET A 478 3.39 33.57 15.51
N GLU A 479 4.27 33.53 14.52
CA GLU A 479 5.48 34.37 14.44
C GLU A 479 5.22 35.67 13.68
N TYR A 480 4.40 35.63 12.63
CA TYR A 480 3.95 36.81 11.92
C TYR A 480 2.64 36.57 11.14
N VAL A 481 1.98 37.67 10.78
CA VAL A 481 0.83 37.73 9.86
C VAL A 481 1.14 38.77 8.80
N LEU A 482 0.88 38.46 7.52
CA LEU A 482 1.01 39.39 6.41
C LEU A 482 -0.28 39.39 5.58
N GLU A 483 -0.87 40.56 5.38
CA GLU A 483 -2.04 40.74 4.53
C GLU A 483 -1.58 41.15 3.12
N SER A 484 -2.06 40.44 2.10
CA SER A 484 -1.47 40.48 0.75
C SER A 484 -1.94 41.66 -0.10
N SER A 485 -1.68 42.89 0.35
CA SER A 485 -1.95 44.12 -0.40
C SER A 485 -0.79 44.46 -1.36
N VAL A 486 -0.86 43.84 -2.55
CA VAL A 486 -0.14 44.17 -3.80
C VAL A 486 1.39 43.93 -3.81
N ASN A 487 2.18 44.45 -2.86
CA ASN A 487 3.65 44.58 -3.03
C ASN A 487 4.55 43.68 -2.17
N ILE A 488 4.02 42.77 -1.34
CA ILE A 488 4.80 42.11 -0.26
C ILE A 488 5.41 40.74 -0.70
N ARG A 489 5.10 40.23 -1.90
CA ARG A 489 5.40 38.85 -2.34
C ARG A 489 6.84 38.39 -2.10
N ASP A 490 7.82 39.16 -2.56
CA ASP A 490 9.22 38.75 -2.49
C ASP A 490 9.82 38.88 -1.09
N GLU A 491 9.35 39.81 -0.26
CA GLU A 491 9.79 39.90 1.15
C GLU A 491 9.41 38.66 1.97
N VAL A 492 8.20 38.10 1.76
CA VAL A 492 7.80 36.85 2.46
C VAL A 492 8.71 35.71 2.04
N LEU A 493 8.93 35.60 0.73
CA LEU A 493 9.71 34.55 0.11
C LEU A 493 11.19 34.61 0.55
N GLN A 494 11.77 35.81 0.59
CA GLN A 494 13.13 36.04 1.10
C GLN A 494 13.26 35.64 2.58
N ARG A 495 12.31 36.04 3.43
CA ARG A 495 12.32 35.69 4.87
C ARG A 495 12.20 34.18 5.07
N GLU A 496 11.23 33.54 4.44
CA GLU A 496 11.03 32.09 4.54
C GLU A 496 12.24 31.28 3.99
N LEU A 497 12.90 31.78 2.93
CA LEU A 497 14.12 31.18 2.39
C LEU A 497 15.40 31.60 3.12
N SER A 498 15.34 32.50 4.11
CA SER A 498 16.48 32.86 4.98
C SER A 498 16.62 31.95 6.21
N CYS A 499 15.57 31.19 6.53
CA CYS A 499 15.55 30.24 7.64
C CYS A 499 16.36 28.96 7.34
N ASN A 500 16.76 28.25 8.41
CA ASN A 500 17.75 27.17 8.34
C ASN A 500 17.34 25.96 7.48
N ALA A 501 18.36 25.32 6.91
CA ALA A 501 18.28 24.32 5.84
C ALA A 501 17.66 22.95 6.20
N ASP A 502 17.06 22.80 7.39
CA ASP A 502 16.55 21.52 7.90
C ASP A 502 15.02 21.39 7.84
N GLU A 503 14.24 22.48 7.79
CA GLU A 503 12.76 22.43 7.58
C GLU A 503 12.36 22.49 6.09
N LYS A 504 13.27 22.12 5.19
CA LYS A 504 13.30 22.40 3.74
C LYS A 504 11.98 22.24 2.96
N MET A 505 11.06 21.36 3.35
CA MET A 505 9.81 21.12 2.60
C MET A 505 8.54 21.73 3.20
N ARG A 506 8.51 22.04 4.50
CA ARG A 506 7.29 22.55 5.17
C ARG A 506 6.91 23.93 4.63
N THR A 507 7.93 24.75 4.40
CA THR A 507 7.86 26.13 3.91
C THR A 507 7.34 26.27 2.48
N ILE A 508 7.53 25.28 1.61
CA ILE A 508 7.29 25.43 0.17
C ILE A 508 5.79 25.60 -0.14
N ILE A 509 4.90 24.92 0.58
CA ILE A 509 3.45 24.98 0.33
C ILE A 509 2.90 26.42 0.50
N ALA A 510 3.45 27.18 1.45
CA ALA A 510 3.07 28.57 1.70
C ALA A 510 3.69 29.57 0.68
N THR A 511 4.66 29.12 -0.11
CA THR A 511 5.46 29.96 -1.02
C THR A 511 5.36 29.57 -2.50
N ILE A 512 4.48 28.61 -2.85
CA ILE A 512 4.18 28.21 -4.24
C ILE A 512 3.73 29.44 -5.04
N GLN A 513 4.48 29.75 -6.10
CA GLN A 513 4.17 30.87 -7.01
C GLN A 513 3.07 30.48 -8.00
N ARG A 514 2.35 31.47 -8.56
CA ARG A 514 1.25 31.27 -9.52
C ARG A 514 1.66 30.38 -10.71
N GLU A 515 2.83 30.63 -11.28
CA GLU A 515 3.43 29.84 -12.36
C GLU A 515 3.63 28.36 -11.95
N GLN A 516 4.10 28.13 -10.72
CA GLN A 516 4.31 26.80 -10.16
C GLN A 516 2.98 26.09 -9.84
N ASN A 517 1.99 26.80 -9.28
CA ASN A 517 0.66 26.27 -8.98
C ASN A 517 -0.07 25.80 -10.25
N GLN A 518 0.03 26.56 -11.34
CA GLN A 518 -0.50 26.16 -12.65
C GLN A 518 0.13 24.85 -13.15
N ILE A 519 1.44 24.66 -13.00
CA ILE A 519 2.12 23.40 -13.34
C ILE A 519 1.66 22.25 -12.42
N ILE A 520 1.53 22.51 -11.11
CA ILE A 520 1.09 21.52 -10.12
C ILE A 520 -0.32 21.02 -10.44
N ARG A 521 -1.26 21.91 -10.77
CA ARG A 521 -2.67 21.60 -10.95
C ARG A 521 -3.09 21.24 -12.38
N ASN A 522 -2.20 21.30 -13.37
CA ASN A 522 -2.58 21.01 -14.75
C ASN A 522 -2.97 19.52 -14.95
N GLU A 523 -4.26 19.25 -15.09
CA GLU A 523 -4.86 17.92 -15.31
C GLU A 523 -4.84 17.44 -16.78
N GLN A 524 -4.23 18.19 -17.72
CA GLN A 524 -4.21 17.84 -19.15
C GLN A 524 -3.56 16.46 -19.37
N SER A 525 -4.29 15.59 -20.08
CA SER A 525 -3.94 14.18 -20.27
C SER A 525 -2.82 14.01 -21.30
N GLY A 526 -1.58 13.98 -20.85
CA GLY A 526 -0.41 13.77 -21.71
C GLY A 526 0.91 13.68 -20.96
N ASP A 527 2.00 13.83 -21.71
CA ASP A 527 3.34 14.03 -21.16
C ASP A 527 3.57 15.54 -20.91
N MET A 528 4.38 15.87 -19.92
CA MET A 528 4.69 17.26 -19.55
C MET A 528 6.19 17.41 -19.37
N VAL A 529 6.80 18.39 -20.03
CA VAL A 529 8.25 18.67 -19.98
C VAL A 529 8.48 20.05 -19.39
N ILE A 530 9.17 20.08 -18.25
CA ILE A 530 9.47 21.29 -17.48
C ILE A 530 10.98 21.52 -17.51
N GLN A 531 11.41 22.37 -18.44
CA GLN A 531 12.74 22.99 -18.35
C GLN A 531 12.70 24.07 -17.28
N GLY A 532 13.79 24.28 -16.56
CA GLY A 532 13.93 25.45 -15.71
C GLY A 532 15.34 25.59 -15.16
N VAL A 533 15.68 26.79 -14.73
CA VAL A 533 17.03 27.13 -14.23
C VAL A 533 17.35 26.47 -12.89
N ALA A 534 18.59 26.53 -12.43
CA ALA A 534 18.95 26.21 -11.06
C ALA A 534 18.16 27.09 -10.05
N GLY A 535 17.79 26.54 -8.89
CA GLY A 535 17.07 27.28 -7.84
C GLY A 535 15.60 27.66 -8.13
N SER A 536 15.04 27.27 -9.29
CA SER A 536 13.63 27.48 -9.68
C SER A 536 12.61 26.55 -9.01
N GLY A 537 13.09 25.53 -8.27
CA GLY A 537 12.24 24.62 -7.49
C GLY A 537 11.62 23.44 -8.27
N LYS A 538 12.10 23.10 -9.48
CA LYS A 538 11.59 22.01 -10.33
C LYS A 538 11.18 20.73 -9.58
N THR A 539 12.08 20.15 -8.79
CA THR A 539 11.80 18.91 -8.02
C THR A 539 10.70 19.12 -6.99
N SER A 540 10.65 20.29 -6.34
CA SER A 540 9.57 20.66 -5.42
C SER A 540 8.23 20.82 -6.14
N VAL A 541 8.20 21.46 -7.33
CA VAL A 541 7.02 21.54 -8.21
C VAL A 541 6.53 20.13 -8.58
N ALA A 542 7.44 19.21 -8.89
CA ALA A 542 7.11 17.82 -9.19
C ALA A 542 6.53 17.07 -7.97
N LEU A 543 7.14 17.21 -6.80
CA LEU A 543 6.67 16.63 -5.54
C LEU A 543 5.25 17.13 -5.17
N HIS A 544 5.00 18.43 -5.29
CA HIS A 544 3.68 19.00 -5.10
C HIS A 544 2.68 18.54 -6.18
N ARG A 545 3.11 18.40 -7.45
CA ARG A 545 2.29 17.82 -8.54
C ARG A 545 1.91 16.37 -8.27
N ILE A 546 2.84 15.53 -7.79
CA ILE A 546 2.56 14.16 -7.35
C ILE A 546 1.52 14.15 -6.22
N ALA A 547 1.74 14.94 -5.16
CA ALA A 547 0.84 15.00 -4.00
C ALA A 547 -0.55 15.56 -4.35
N TYR A 548 -0.65 16.43 -5.35
CA TYR A 548 -1.91 16.92 -5.93
C TYR A 548 -2.61 15.82 -6.75
N LEU A 549 -1.89 15.14 -7.66
CA LEU A 549 -2.44 14.04 -8.46
C LEU A 549 -2.95 12.89 -7.59
N LEU A 550 -2.22 12.52 -6.53
CA LEU A 550 -2.66 11.50 -5.55
C LEU A 550 -3.94 11.93 -4.82
N TYR A 551 -4.03 13.17 -4.35
CA TYR A 551 -5.23 13.71 -3.71
C TYR A 551 -6.43 13.74 -4.66
N ARG A 552 -6.23 14.23 -5.89
CA ARG A 552 -7.26 14.45 -6.90
C ARG A 552 -7.78 13.15 -7.50
N ASN A 553 -6.90 12.18 -7.73
CA ASN A 553 -7.20 10.90 -8.38
C ASN A 553 -7.24 9.72 -7.40
N ARG A 554 -7.35 9.95 -6.09
CA ARG A 554 -7.28 8.95 -4.99
C ARG A 554 -8.08 7.66 -5.14
N GLU A 555 -9.12 7.65 -5.97
CA GLU A 555 -9.95 6.46 -6.27
C GLU A 555 -9.36 5.58 -7.39
N THR A 556 -8.40 6.11 -8.16
CA THR A 556 -7.80 5.48 -9.34
C THR A 556 -6.27 5.48 -9.33
N LEU A 557 -5.62 6.27 -8.47
CA LEU A 557 -4.18 6.45 -8.38
C LEU A 557 -3.72 6.33 -6.92
N ALA A 558 -2.84 5.38 -6.64
CA ALA A 558 -2.14 5.22 -5.37
C ALA A 558 -0.62 5.46 -5.54
N ALA A 559 0.11 5.67 -4.44
CA ALA A 559 1.56 5.89 -4.46
C ALA A 559 2.32 4.75 -5.18
N GLU A 560 1.85 3.51 -5.02
CA GLU A 560 2.35 2.30 -5.71
C GLU A 560 2.08 2.25 -7.23
N ASN A 561 1.36 3.22 -7.79
CA ASN A 561 1.12 3.36 -9.23
C ASN A 561 1.92 4.51 -9.84
N ILE A 562 2.85 5.09 -9.07
CA ILE A 562 3.78 6.13 -9.52
C ILE A 562 5.20 5.57 -9.42
N THR A 563 6.08 5.98 -10.33
CA THR A 563 7.52 5.70 -10.25
C THR A 563 8.31 6.97 -10.50
N ILE A 564 9.41 7.14 -9.78
CA ILE A 564 10.36 8.23 -9.97
C ILE A 564 11.65 7.65 -10.55
N LEU A 565 12.09 8.20 -11.69
CA LEU A 565 13.39 7.93 -12.29
C LEU A 565 14.34 9.07 -11.98
N SER A 566 15.44 8.74 -11.32
CA SER A 566 16.56 9.63 -11.03
C SER A 566 17.86 9.03 -11.58
N PRO A 567 18.83 9.83 -12.04
CA PRO A 567 20.19 9.36 -12.30
C PRO A 567 21.00 9.17 -11.00
N ASN A 568 20.63 9.85 -9.90
CA ASN A 568 21.32 9.82 -8.60
C ASN A 568 20.44 9.16 -7.53
N LYS A 569 20.87 8.01 -6.98
CA LYS A 569 20.14 7.24 -5.96
C LYS A 569 20.03 7.97 -4.61
N VAL A 570 21.01 8.79 -4.23
CA VAL A 570 20.91 9.63 -3.01
C VAL A 570 19.76 10.63 -3.16
N PHE A 571 19.60 11.20 -4.36
CA PHE A 571 18.57 12.20 -4.62
C PHE A 571 17.18 11.57 -4.80
N GLY A 572 17.06 10.42 -5.47
CA GLY A 572 15.79 9.68 -5.55
C GLY A 572 15.29 9.19 -4.18
N SER A 573 16.21 8.69 -3.35
CA SER A 573 15.98 8.35 -1.94
C SER A 573 15.47 9.54 -1.14
N TYR A 574 16.11 10.71 -1.28
CA TYR A 574 15.64 11.97 -0.67
C TYR A 574 14.20 12.28 -1.13
N ILE A 575 13.95 12.36 -2.44
CA ILE A 575 12.63 12.67 -3.05
C ILE A 575 11.53 11.70 -2.55
N SER A 576 11.81 10.40 -2.46
CA SER A 576 10.81 9.42 -1.97
C SER A 576 10.43 9.67 -0.49
N ASN A 577 11.40 10.06 0.34
CA ASN A 577 11.18 10.42 1.75
C ASN A 577 10.49 11.79 1.93
N VAL A 578 10.49 12.68 0.93
CA VAL A 578 9.76 13.96 0.97
C VAL A 578 8.24 13.78 0.96
N LEU A 579 7.70 12.76 0.29
CA LEU A 579 6.25 12.61 0.10
C LEU A 579 5.48 12.32 1.41
N PRO A 580 6.03 11.56 2.37
CA PRO A 580 5.60 11.58 3.77
C PRO A 580 5.56 12.97 4.43
N GLU A 581 6.46 13.89 4.08
CA GLU A 581 6.39 15.31 4.49
C GLU A 581 5.35 16.15 3.73
N LEU A 582 4.65 15.56 2.75
CA LEU A 582 3.36 16.06 2.23
C LEU A 582 2.16 15.22 2.73
N GLY A 583 2.42 14.15 3.48
CA GLY A 583 1.45 13.22 4.07
C GLY A 583 0.93 12.12 3.13
N GLU A 584 1.56 11.99 1.96
CA GLU A 584 1.36 10.85 1.07
C GLU A 584 2.29 9.69 1.46
N GLU A 585 2.07 8.52 0.86
CA GLU A 585 2.96 7.37 1.04
C GLU A 585 4.22 7.52 0.18
N ALA A 586 5.33 6.92 0.64
CA ALA A 586 6.58 6.91 -0.12
C ALA A 586 6.40 6.19 -1.47
N ILE A 587 7.04 6.72 -2.51
CA ILE A 587 6.87 6.24 -3.89
C ILE A 587 8.08 5.43 -4.33
N CYS A 588 7.84 4.44 -5.21
CA CYS A 588 8.91 3.64 -5.78
C CYS A 588 9.87 4.49 -6.62
N GLU A 589 11.13 4.53 -6.20
CA GLU A 589 12.23 4.91 -7.08
C GLU A 589 12.59 3.73 -8.00
N LYS A 590 12.99 3.99 -9.24
CA LYS A 590 13.78 3.08 -10.08
C LYS A 590 14.90 3.85 -10.75
N SER A 591 16.12 3.32 -10.73
CA SER A 591 17.20 3.88 -11.54
C SER A 591 17.26 3.24 -12.94
N VAL A 592 18.01 3.89 -13.84
CA VAL A 592 18.15 3.47 -15.24
C VAL A 592 18.85 2.09 -15.35
N THR A 593 19.75 1.77 -14.41
CA THR A 593 20.44 0.47 -14.34
C THR A 593 19.53 -0.66 -13.85
N ASP A 594 18.58 -0.37 -12.96
CA ASP A 594 17.57 -1.34 -12.51
C ASP A 594 16.65 -1.73 -13.69
N ILE A 595 16.16 -0.74 -14.45
CA ILE A 595 15.38 -0.96 -15.68
C ILE A 595 16.16 -1.82 -16.70
N ALA A 596 17.46 -1.55 -16.88
CA ALA A 596 18.30 -2.35 -17.76
C ALA A 596 18.39 -3.81 -17.30
N ALA A 597 18.62 -4.05 -16.01
CA ALA A 597 18.68 -5.40 -15.44
C ALA A 597 17.34 -6.16 -15.60
N GLU A 598 16.21 -5.53 -15.31
CA GLU A 598 14.87 -6.12 -15.44
C GLU A 598 14.51 -6.50 -16.88
N GLN A 599 14.90 -5.67 -17.85
CA GLN A 599 14.58 -5.88 -19.27
C GLN A 599 15.54 -6.83 -19.99
N LEU A 600 16.82 -6.89 -19.58
CA LEU A 600 17.78 -7.87 -20.08
C LEU A 600 17.60 -9.25 -19.45
N GLY A 601 17.41 -9.30 -18.12
CA GLY A 601 17.39 -10.53 -17.34
C GLY A 601 18.70 -11.33 -17.43
N SER A 602 18.65 -12.62 -17.07
CA SER A 602 19.82 -13.52 -17.09
C SER A 602 20.36 -13.89 -18.49
N ALA A 603 19.83 -13.29 -19.55
CA ALA A 603 20.20 -13.60 -20.93
C ALA A 603 21.48 -12.88 -21.40
N LEU A 604 21.72 -11.66 -20.91
CA LEU A 604 22.78 -10.74 -21.33
C LEU A 604 23.18 -9.84 -20.14
N GLY A 605 24.48 -9.71 -19.88
CA GLY A 605 25.01 -8.78 -18.89
C GLY A 605 25.42 -7.44 -19.51
N PHE A 606 25.80 -6.48 -18.66
CA PHE A 606 26.40 -5.21 -19.05
C PHE A 606 27.47 -4.81 -18.04
N GLU A 607 28.48 -4.07 -18.49
CA GLU A 607 29.37 -3.34 -17.59
C GLU A 607 28.63 -2.15 -16.97
N PRO A 608 28.96 -1.74 -15.72
CA PRO A 608 28.50 -0.48 -15.15
C PRO A 608 28.81 0.71 -16.07
N ASP A 609 28.06 1.80 -15.89
CA ASP A 609 28.45 3.07 -16.50
C ASP A 609 29.78 3.56 -15.89
N LYS A 610 30.51 4.39 -16.63
CA LYS A 610 31.85 4.88 -16.25
C LYS A 610 31.83 6.40 -16.25
N ASP A 611 32.33 7.02 -15.19
CA ASP A 611 32.34 8.48 -15.10
C ASP A 611 33.17 9.08 -16.25
N PRO A 612 32.57 9.89 -17.15
CA PRO A 612 33.28 10.46 -18.29
C PRO A 612 34.31 11.55 -17.89
N LEU A 613 34.38 11.92 -16.61
CA LEU A 613 35.39 12.82 -16.04
C LEU A 613 36.61 12.07 -15.45
N GLU A 614 36.53 10.75 -15.30
CA GLU A 614 37.59 9.90 -14.71
C GLU A 614 38.12 8.82 -15.68
N ASN A 615 37.63 8.78 -16.93
CA ASN A 615 37.96 7.75 -17.92
C ASN A 615 38.71 8.31 -19.13
N ASP A 616 40.03 8.09 -19.17
CA ASP A 616 40.94 8.56 -20.23
C ASP A 616 40.80 7.84 -21.59
N ASP A 617 39.93 6.81 -21.74
CA ASP A 617 39.73 6.13 -23.04
C ASP A 617 38.98 7.06 -24.02
N MET A 618 39.75 7.83 -24.79
CA MET A 618 39.27 8.67 -25.90
C MET A 618 38.41 7.89 -26.91
N ALA A 619 38.70 6.61 -27.15
CA ALA A 619 37.91 5.80 -28.07
C ALA A 619 36.55 5.43 -27.44
N TRP A 620 36.49 5.21 -26.13
CA TRP A 620 35.22 5.06 -25.39
C TRP A 620 34.43 6.36 -25.41
N ALA A 621 35.04 7.50 -25.08
CA ALA A 621 34.37 8.81 -25.14
C ALA A 621 33.77 9.11 -26.52
N LEU A 622 34.48 8.76 -27.61
CA LEU A 622 33.93 8.85 -28.97
C LEU A 622 32.77 7.87 -29.24
N ARG A 623 32.78 6.66 -28.66
CA ARG A 623 31.63 5.73 -28.70
C ARG A 623 30.43 6.31 -27.94
N VAL A 624 30.62 6.81 -26.73
CA VAL A 624 29.58 7.48 -25.92
C VAL A 624 28.97 8.63 -26.69
N ARG A 625 29.79 9.61 -27.09
CA ARG A 625 29.33 10.85 -27.76
C ARG A 625 28.53 10.59 -29.02
N ARG A 626 28.90 9.57 -29.80
CA ARG A 626 28.14 9.23 -31.00
C ARG A 626 26.83 8.51 -30.67
N LYS A 627 26.81 7.57 -29.71
CA LYS A 627 25.59 6.85 -29.28
C LYS A 627 24.59 7.74 -28.52
N ALA A 628 25.07 8.78 -27.83
CA ALA A 628 24.28 9.77 -27.10
C ALA A 628 23.65 10.87 -27.99
N SER A 629 23.95 10.90 -29.30
CA SER A 629 23.48 11.94 -30.22
C SER A 629 22.08 11.67 -30.79
N MET A 630 21.30 12.73 -31.07
CA MET A 630 20.00 12.59 -31.74
C MET A 630 20.13 12.01 -33.15
N GLU A 631 21.21 12.33 -33.88
CA GLU A 631 21.53 11.69 -35.17
C GLU A 631 21.56 10.15 -35.07
N PHE A 632 22.11 9.60 -33.98
CA PHE A 632 22.19 8.17 -33.77
C PHE A 632 20.82 7.57 -33.47
N TYR A 633 20.01 8.23 -32.64
CA TYR A 633 18.61 7.84 -32.42
C TYR A 633 17.82 7.79 -33.74
N GLN A 634 17.83 8.88 -34.51
CA GLN A 634 17.14 8.98 -35.81
C GLN A 634 17.62 7.91 -36.79
N ARG A 635 18.93 7.62 -36.83
CA ARG A 635 19.49 6.57 -37.68
C ARG A 635 19.08 5.16 -37.27
N VAL A 636 18.91 4.91 -35.96
CA VAL A 636 18.38 3.64 -35.43
C VAL A 636 16.89 3.51 -35.75
N GLU A 637 16.11 4.56 -35.53
CA GLU A 637 14.68 4.62 -35.84
C GLU A 637 14.43 4.37 -37.34
N GLU A 638 15.17 5.05 -38.22
CA GLU A 638 15.07 4.87 -39.68
C GLU A 638 15.48 3.47 -40.13
N TYR A 639 16.50 2.87 -39.52
CA TYR A 639 16.90 1.49 -39.79
C TYR A 639 15.79 0.50 -39.40
N LEU A 640 15.20 0.65 -38.22
CA LEU A 640 14.09 -0.21 -37.78
C LEU A 640 12.85 -0.02 -38.65
N ARG A 641 12.55 1.22 -39.05
CA ARG A 641 11.43 1.56 -39.95
C ARG A 641 11.59 0.93 -41.33
N THR A 642 12.77 1.02 -41.94
CA THR A 642 13.02 0.58 -43.32
C THR A 642 13.41 -0.89 -43.47
N GLU A 643 14.09 -1.49 -42.50
CA GLU A 643 14.53 -2.88 -42.56
C GLU A 643 13.55 -3.88 -41.92
N SER A 644 12.60 -3.45 -41.06
CA SER A 644 11.72 -4.40 -40.35
C SER A 644 10.88 -5.31 -41.25
N LEU A 645 10.46 -4.83 -42.41
CA LEU A 645 9.78 -5.65 -43.43
C LEU A 645 10.74 -6.62 -44.14
N LYS A 646 12.03 -6.30 -44.20
CA LYS A 646 13.05 -7.13 -44.86
C LYS A 646 13.55 -8.27 -43.98
N TRP A 647 13.38 -8.22 -42.65
CA TRP A 647 13.80 -9.31 -41.76
C TRP A 647 12.94 -10.58 -41.90
N PHE A 648 11.69 -10.45 -42.36
CA PHE A 648 10.82 -11.59 -42.69
C PHE A 648 11.01 -12.01 -44.16
N GLY A 649 11.16 -13.30 -44.41
CA GLY A 649 11.37 -13.88 -45.74
C GLY A 649 10.24 -14.85 -46.10
N PRO A 650 9.01 -14.37 -46.34
CA PRO A 650 7.81 -15.19 -46.44
C PRO A 650 7.91 -16.25 -47.54
N ARG A 651 7.43 -17.44 -47.23
CA ARG A 651 7.26 -18.59 -48.12
C ARG A 651 5.80 -19.04 -48.06
N ASN A 652 5.37 -19.86 -49.02
CA ASN A 652 4.03 -20.43 -48.96
C ASN A 652 3.94 -21.35 -47.73
N TYR A 653 2.88 -21.20 -46.94
CA TYR A 653 2.54 -22.15 -45.87
C TYR A 653 1.72 -23.29 -46.49
N VAL A 654 2.05 -24.54 -46.18
CA VAL A 654 1.40 -25.73 -46.76
C VAL A 654 1.11 -26.72 -45.65
N PHE A 655 -0.17 -27.11 -45.51
CA PHE A 655 -0.60 -28.13 -44.56
C PHE A 655 -1.63 -29.05 -45.22
N GLY A 656 -1.29 -30.33 -45.38
CA GLY A 656 -2.13 -31.28 -46.12
C GLY A 656 -2.40 -30.81 -47.55
N SER A 657 -3.68 -30.63 -47.89
CA SER A 657 -4.15 -30.06 -49.15
C SER A 657 -4.20 -28.53 -49.18
N PHE A 658 -4.09 -27.86 -48.04
CA PHE A 658 -4.23 -26.41 -47.94
C PHE A 658 -2.91 -25.69 -48.23
N THR A 659 -2.98 -24.57 -48.95
CA THR A 659 -1.79 -23.73 -49.27
C THR A 659 -2.12 -22.25 -49.15
N VAL A 660 -1.43 -21.56 -48.23
CA VAL A 660 -1.53 -20.10 -48.09
C VAL A 660 -0.32 -19.46 -48.78
N LYS A 661 -0.59 -18.59 -49.75
CA LYS A 661 0.42 -17.92 -50.58
C LYS A 661 1.26 -16.93 -49.78
N LYS A 662 2.57 -16.88 -50.06
CA LYS A 662 3.54 -15.98 -49.41
C LYS A 662 3.16 -14.50 -49.49
N GLU A 663 2.50 -14.08 -50.57
CA GLU A 663 2.05 -12.70 -50.79
C GLU A 663 1.05 -12.28 -49.71
N TRP A 664 0.01 -13.09 -49.50
CA TRP A 664 -1.02 -12.86 -48.48
C TRP A 664 -0.44 -12.88 -47.05
N ILE A 665 0.50 -13.80 -46.77
CA ILE A 665 1.20 -13.86 -45.48
C ILE A 665 2.01 -12.57 -45.25
N PHE A 666 2.59 -11.99 -46.31
CA PHE A 666 3.32 -10.73 -46.24
C PHE A 666 2.39 -9.51 -46.07
N GLU A 667 1.25 -9.49 -46.76
CA GLU A 667 0.20 -8.47 -46.60
C GLU A 667 -0.31 -8.41 -45.15
N ARG A 668 -0.61 -9.56 -44.53
CA ARG A 668 -1.01 -9.61 -43.11
C ARG A 668 0.13 -9.18 -42.18
N PHE A 669 1.37 -9.60 -42.44
CA PHE A 669 2.54 -9.13 -41.67
C PHE A 669 2.76 -7.60 -41.76
N GLN A 670 2.45 -6.98 -42.90
CA GLN A 670 2.49 -5.51 -43.07
C GLN A 670 1.34 -4.81 -42.33
N ALA A 671 0.12 -5.38 -42.34
CA ALA A 671 -1.02 -4.84 -41.62
C ALA A 671 -0.75 -4.71 -40.11
N TYR A 672 -0.02 -5.67 -39.53
CA TYR A 672 0.42 -5.63 -38.13
C TYR A 672 1.70 -4.81 -37.85
N SER A 673 2.10 -3.91 -38.76
CA SER A 673 3.29 -3.06 -38.64
C SER A 673 3.45 -2.31 -37.31
N ARG A 674 2.35 -2.02 -36.61
CA ARG A 674 2.33 -1.39 -35.27
C ARG A 674 2.86 -2.28 -34.12
N TYR A 675 2.94 -3.60 -34.30
CA TYR A 675 3.40 -4.53 -33.25
C TYR A 675 4.88 -4.94 -33.42
N PRO A 676 5.56 -5.41 -32.36
CA PRO A 676 6.87 -6.06 -32.45
C PRO A 676 6.84 -7.30 -33.35
N VAL A 677 7.96 -7.60 -34.03
CA VAL A 677 8.01 -8.63 -35.08
C VAL A 677 7.52 -10.01 -34.61
N LYS A 678 7.93 -10.49 -33.43
CA LYS A 678 7.43 -11.76 -32.87
C LYS A 678 5.91 -11.75 -32.69
N ARG A 679 5.34 -10.65 -32.20
CA ARG A 679 3.89 -10.49 -32.08
C ARG A 679 3.22 -10.51 -33.45
N ARG A 680 3.76 -9.81 -34.47
CA ARG A 680 3.22 -9.88 -35.85
C ARG A 680 3.12 -11.31 -36.35
N LEU A 681 4.15 -12.14 -36.12
CA LEU A 681 4.13 -13.55 -36.55
C LEU A 681 3.04 -14.37 -35.85
N LYS A 682 2.71 -14.06 -34.59
CA LYS A 682 1.60 -14.69 -33.87
C LYS A 682 0.24 -14.26 -34.43
N GLU A 683 -0.01 -12.96 -34.60
CA GLU A 683 -1.28 -12.49 -35.17
C GLU A 683 -1.48 -13.06 -36.61
N VAL A 684 -0.39 -13.20 -37.39
CA VAL A 684 -0.40 -13.86 -38.72
C VAL A 684 -0.59 -15.39 -38.62
N ALA A 685 -0.11 -16.05 -37.56
CA ALA A 685 -0.35 -17.47 -37.34
C ALA A 685 -1.83 -17.75 -37.03
N ASP A 686 -2.46 -16.90 -36.22
CA ASP A 686 -3.89 -16.95 -35.93
C ASP A 686 -4.74 -16.61 -37.17
N ASP A 687 -4.33 -15.64 -38.00
CA ASP A 687 -4.94 -15.39 -39.33
C ASP A 687 -4.87 -16.59 -40.28
N ILE A 688 -3.69 -17.22 -40.40
CA ILE A 688 -3.51 -18.43 -41.24
C ILE A 688 -4.42 -19.53 -40.72
N ARG A 689 -4.50 -19.71 -39.39
CA ARG A 689 -5.39 -20.71 -38.78
C ARG A 689 -6.85 -20.44 -39.08
N ALA A 690 -7.34 -19.21 -38.89
CA ALA A 690 -8.72 -18.84 -39.18
C ALA A 690 -9.08 -19.06 -40.67
N LYS A 691 -8.11 -18.82 -41.57
CA LYS A 691 -8.26 -19.12 -43.00
C LYS A 691 -8.33 -20.63 -43.28
N LEU A 692 -7.46 -21.43 -42.67
CA LEU A 692 -7.54 -22.89 -42.75
C LEU A 692 -8.87 -23.42 -42.19
N GLU A 693 -9.38 -22.85 -41.10
CA GLU A 693 -10.68 -23.20 -40.52
C GLU A 693 -11.84 -22.87 -41.47
N SER A 694 -11.76 -21.76 -42.23
CA SER A 694 -12.74 -21.40 -43.27
C SER A 694 -12.67 -22.28 -44.52
N ASP A 695 -11.48 -22.77 -44.90
CA ASP A 695 -11.28 -23.63 -46.07
C ASP A 695 -11.60 -25.12 -45.76
N ASN A 696 -11.64 -25.51 -44.48
CA ASN A 696 -11.75 -26.89 -44.01
C ASN A 696 -13.18 -27.46 -44.01
N LEU A 697 -13.79 -27.53 -45.20
CA LEU A 697 -15.13 -28.07 -45.43
C LEU A 697 -15.31 -29.56 -45.05
N TRP A 698 -14.23 -30.29 -44.74
CA TRP A 698 -14.21 -31.74 -44.52
C TRP A 698 -13.82 -32.15 -43.08
N GLY A 699 -13.64 -31.20 -42.16
CA GLY A 699 -13.39 -31.49 -40.74
C GLY A 699 -12.02 -32.13 -40.44
N VAL A 700 -11.00 -31.84 -41.25
CA VAL A 700 -9.61 -32.30 -41.04
C VAL A 700 -9.05 -31.68 -39.75
N GLU A 701 -8.22 -32.41 -38.99
CA GLU A 701 -7.53 -31.83 -37.83
C GLU A 701 -6.48 -30.80 -38.29
N LEU A 702 -6.58 -29.57 -37.78
CA LEU A 702 -5.78 -28.42 -38.21
C LEU A 702 -4.61 -28.11 -37.25
N PRO A 703 -3.50 -27.52 -37.74
CA PRO A 703 -2.34 -27.23 -36.91
C PRO A 703 -2.67 -26.13 -35.89
N LYS A 704 -2.26 -26.33 -34.64
CA LYS A 704 -2.40 -25.31 -33.59
C LYS A 704 -1.56 -24.08 -33.96
N ALA A 705 -2.04 -22.88 -33.65
CA ALA A 705 -1.40 -21.61 -34.04
C ALA A 705 0.10 -21.55 -33.69
N GLY A 706 0.52 -22.06 -32.52
CA GLY A 706 1.94 -22.12 -32.13
C GLY A 706 2.84 -23.02 -33.01
N MET A 707 2.30 -23.95 -33.79
CA MET A 707 3.05 -24.68 -34.83
C MET A 707 3.27 -23.78 -36.06
N ILE A 708 2.23 -23.09 -36.50
CA ILE A 708 2.30 -22.11 -37.60
C ILE A 708 3.27 -20.97 -37.24
N GLU A 709 3.17 -20.42 -36.03
CA GLU A 709 4.07 -19.40 -35.48
C GLU A 709 5.54 -19.86 -35.50
N LYS A 710 5.81 -21.12 -35.16
CA LYS A 710 7.15 -21.72 -35.20
C LYS A 710 7.70 -21.82 -36.63
N GLU A 711 6.87 -22.18 -37.61
CA GLU A 711 7.27 -22.21 -39.03
C GLU A 711 7.47 -20.80 -39.60
N LEU A 712 6.58 -19.84 -39.29
CA LEU A 712 6.74 -18.43 -39.64
C LEU A 712 8.02 -17.83 -39.01
N THR A 713 8.34 -18.20 -37.77
CA THR A 713 9.59 -17.80 -37.09
C THR A 713 10.82 -18.36 -37.81
N ALA A 714 10.75 -19.56 -38.39
CA ALA A 714 11.81 -20.11 -39.23
C ALA A 714 11.96 -19.41 -40.61
N MET A 715 11.01 -18.55 -41.00
CA MET A 715 11.13 -17.67 -42.17
C MET A 715 11.80 -16.31 -41.86
N LEU A 716 12.18 -16.04 -40.60
CA LEU A 716 12.98 -14.87 -40.25
C LEU A 716 14.44 -15.03 -40.70
N LYS A 717 15.00 -13.97 -41.28
CA LYS A 717 16.41 -13.89 -41.71
C LYS A 717 17.37 -13.61 -40.55
N VAL A 718 16.85 -13.28 -39.37
CA VAL A 718 17.58 -12.91 -38.15
C VAL A 718 16.97 -13.64 -36.98
N LYS A 719 17.77 -14.32 -36.15
CA LYS A 719 17.24 -15.28 -35.15
C LYS A 719 16.85 -14.64 -33.82
N ASN A 720 17.44 -13.49 -33.49
CA ASN A 720 17.27 -12.81 -32.20
C ASN A 720 17.68 -11.33 -32.28
N SER A 721 17.26 -10.56 -31.27
CA SER A 721 17.54 -9.14 -31.10
C SER A 721 19.03 -8.79 -31.16
N LEU A 722 19.91 -9.69 -30.67
CA LEU A 722 21.35 -9.43 -30.62
C LEU A 722 22.03 -9.63 -31.98
N GLU A 723 21.57 -10.59 -32.79
CA GLU A 723 21.96 -10.70 -34.20
C GLU A 723 21.49 -9.49 -35.02
N LEU A 724 20.29 -8.97 -34.73
CA LEU A 724 19.74 -7.79 -35.40
C LEU A 724 20.54 -6.53 -35.05
N TYR A 725 20.79 -6.31 -33.77
CA TYR A 725 21.60 -5.19 -33.29
C TYR A 725 23.03 -5.26 -33.86
N LYS A 726 23.64 -6.45 -33.90
CA LYS A 726 24.92 -6.68 -34.59
C LYS A 726 24.85 -6.50 -36.11
N ALA A 727 23.67 -6.58 -36.74
CA ALA A 727 23.52 -6.36 -38.18
C ALA A 727 23.58 -4.86 -38.55
N PHE A 728 23.05 -3.99 -37.71
CA PHE A 728 23.13 -2.53 -37.86
C PHE A 728 24.57 -2.01 -38.01
N TYR A 729 25.51 -2.57 -37.22
CA TYR A 729 26.93 -2.17 -37.27
C TYR A 729 27.75 -2.83 -38.39
N ARG A 730 27.18 -3.65 -39.30
CA ARG A 730 27.97 -4.38 -40.32
C ARG A 730 28.54 -3.51 -41.45
N GLY A 731 28.15 -2.23 -41.55
CA GLY A 731 28.78 -1.29 -42.48
C GLY A 731 30.17 -0.86 -41.98
N GLU A 732 31.13 -0.71 -42.88
CA GLU A 732 32.56 -0.47 -42.54
C GLU A 732 32.75 0.66 -41.52
N ALA A 733 32.10 1.81 -41.73
CA ALA A 733 32.19 2.99 -40.87
C ALA A 733 31.58 2.82 -39.46
N LEU A 734 30.70 1.84 -39.25
CA LEU A 734 30.06 1.57 -37.94
C LEU A 734 30.67 0.36 -37.22
N SER A 735 31.34 -0.54 -37.94
CA SER A 735 31.85 -1.83 -37.42
C SER A 735 32.67 -1.75 -36.13
N LYS A 736 33.41 -0.65 -35.93
CA LYS A 736 34.27 -0.41 -34.76
C LYS A 736 33.53 0.17 -33.53
N MET A 737 32.23 0.46 -33.63
CA MET A 737 31.49 1.16 -32.58
C MET A 737 30.81 0.25 -31.54
N LEU A 738 30.52 -1.00 -31.88
CA LEU A 738 29.90 -1.97 -30.97
C LEU A 738 30.99 -2.79 -30.29
N ILE A 739 31.09 -2.71 -28.96
CA ILE A 739 32.02 -3.51 -28.17
C ILE A 739 31.24 -4.45 -27.26
N MET A 740 31.71 -5.70 -27.20
CA MET A 740 31.18 -6.75 -26.33
C MET A 740 32.35 -7.23 -25.46
N PRO A 741 32.62 -6.62 -24.28
CA PRO A 741 33.84 -6.88 -23.51
C PRO A 741 34.05 -8.35 -23.15
N THR A 742 32.96 -9.09 -22.89
CA THR A 742 32.96 -10.55 -22.75
C THR A 742 31.76 -11.19 -23.46
N LYS A 743 31.80 -12.52 -23.60
CA LYS A 743 30.77 -13.30 -24.31
C LYS A 743 29.42 -13.21 -23.57
N LYS A 744 28.49 -12.43 -24.14
CA LYS A 744 27.17 -12.01 -23.59
C LYS A 744 27.19 -10.76 -22.68
N THR A 745 28.22 -9.92 -22.73
CA THR A 745 28.27 -8.68 -21.95
C THR A 745 28.42 -7.47 -22.87
N MET A 746 27.64 -6.41 -22.66
CA MET A 746 27.70 -5.15 -23.40
C MET A 746 28.43 -4.04 -22.63
N GLU A 747 28.97 -3.05 -23.35
CA GLU A 747 29.17 -1.73 -22.74
C GLU A 747 27.81 -1.11 -22.39
N TRP A 748 27.71 -0.37 -21.28
CA TRP A 748 26.49 0.35 -20.89
C TRP A 748 25.85 1.15 -22.04
N ASN A 749 26.68 1.85 -22.81
CA ASN A 749 26.27 2.67 -23.96
C ASN A 749 25.62 1.88 -25.12
N ASP A 750 25.77 0.56 -25.16
CA ASP A 750 25.09 -0.32 -26.13
C ASP A 750 23.77 -0.91 -25.57
N VAL A 751 23.53 -0.83 -24.26
CA VAL A 751 22.36 -1.45 -23.60
C VAL A 751 21.05 -0.85 -24.07
N PHE A 752 20.87 0.47 -23.98
CA PHE A 752 19.62 1.12 -24.37
C PHE A 752 19.34 1.10 -25.88
N PRO A 753 20.35 1.30 -26.76
CA PRO A 753 20.20 0.97 -28.17
C PRO A 753 19.75 -0.49 -28.40
N TYR A 754 20.36 -1.46 -27.73
CA TYR A 754 19.93 -2.87 -27.82
C TYR A 754 18.50 -3.09 -27.31
N LEU A 755 18.07 -2.43 -26.23
CA LEU A 755 16.69 -2.50 -25.72
C LEU A 755 15.69 -1.90 -26.73
N TYR A 756 16.04 -0.83 -27.44
CA TYR A 756 15.21 -0.27 -28.50
C TYR A 756 15.05 -1.24 -29.69
N PHE A 757 16.15 -1.89 -30.11
CA PHE A 757 16.11 -2.98 -31.10
C PHE A 757 15.31 -4.20 -30.61
N LYS A 758 15.42 -4.56 -29.34
CA LYS A 758 14.63 -5.62 -28.70
C LYS A 758 13.14 -5.28 -28.68
N SER A 759 12.78 -4.02 -28.41
CA SER A 759 11.40 -3.53 -28.45
C SER A 759 10.75 -3.77 -29.82
N ALA A 760 11.45 -3.41 -30.90
CA ALA A 760 10.96 -3.63 -32.26
C ALA A 760 10.86 -5.11 -32.67
N PHE A 761 11.74 -5.99 -32.14
CA PHE A 761 11.81 -7.39 -32.55
C PHE A 761 10.95 -8.33 -31.67
N GLU A 762 11.04 -8.20 -30.36
CA GLU A 762 10.39 -9.07 -29.35
C GLU A 762 9.32 -8.35 -28.53
N GLY A 763 9.47 -7.04 -28.35
CA GLY A 763 8.78 -6.26 -27.33
C GLY A 763 9.60 -6.14 -26.04
N LEU A 764 9.22 -5.17 -25.20
CA LEU A 764 9.71 -5.01 -23.83
C LEU A 764 8.64 -5.47 -22.84
N LYS A 765 9.01 -5.67 -21.57
CA LYS A 765 8.03 -5.85 -20.50
C LYS A 765 7.46 -4.47 -20.16
N GLU A 766 6.18 -4.25 -20.44
CA GLU A 766 5.47 -3.00 -20.19
C GLU A 766 5.11 -2.87 -18.69
N GLU A 767 5.33 -1.71 -18.08
CA GLU A 767 5.07 -1.46 -16.67
C GLU A 767 3.60 -1.07 -16.41
N SER A 768 2.68 -1.98 -16.71
CA SER A 768 1.23 -1.72 -16.76
C SER A 768 0.56 -1.40 -15.42
N ARG A 769 1.25 -1.57 -14.28
CA ARG A 769 0.80 -1.08 -12.96
C ARG A 769 0.97 0.44 -12.81
N MET A 770 1.91 1.03 -13.56
CA MET A 770 2.24 2.45 -13.42
C MET A 770 1.29 3.32 -14.23
N LYS A 771 0.74 4.33 -13.56
CA LYS A 771 -0.27 5.27 -14.05
C LYS A 771 0.26 6.70 -14.12
N HIS A 772 1.37 6.99 -13.46
CA HIS A 772 2.18 8.19 -13.67
C HIS A 772 3.68 7.85 -13.57
N LEU A 773 4.52 8.56 -14.33
CA LEU A 773 5.98 8.49 -14.22
C LEU A 773 6.55 9.88 -13.98
N VAL A 774 7.57 9.99 -13.13
CA VAL A 774 8.39 11.20 -13.03
C VAL A 774 9.80 10.87 -13.52
N ILE A 775 10.33 11.68 -14.43
CA ILE A 775 11.72 11.61 -14.88
C ILE A 775 12.38 12.90 -14.43
N ASP A 776 13.34 12.83 -13.51
CA ASP A 776 14.12 13.98 -13.08
C ASP A 776 15.44 14.09 -13.86
N GLU A 777 16.01 15.29 -13.91
CA GLU A 777 17.30 15.59 -14.57
C GLU A 777 17.44 15.06 -16.01
N MET A 778 16.40 15.25 -16.84
CA MET A 778 16.24 14.73 -18.20
C MET A 778 17.45 14.87 -19.12
N GLN A 779 18.27 15.92 -18.94
CA GLN A 779 19.43 16.23 -19.78
C GLN A 779 20.61 15.24 -19.62
N ASP A 780 20.62 14.45 -18.55
CA ASP A 780 21.61 13.38 -18.36
C ASP A 780 21.18 12.07 -19.07
N TYR A 781 19.92 11.97 -19.53
CA TYR A 781 19.39 10.84 -20.26
C TYR A 781 19.63 11.01 -21.76
N THR A 782 20.19 10.01 -22.43
CA THR A 782 20.33 10.05 -23.89
C THR A 782 18.97 9.99 -24.61
N PRO A 783 18.85 10.54 -25.83
CA PRO A 783 17.63 10.46 -26.64
C PRO A 783 17.06 9.03 -26.78
N ILE A 784 17.93 8.03 -26.89
CA ILE A 784 17.52 6.62 -27.01
C ILE A 784 17.14 5.97 -25.67
N GLN A 785 17.67 6.43 -24.53
CA GLN A 785 17.14 6.08 -23.21
C GLN A 785 15.72 6.62 -23.04
N LEU A 786 15.50 7.91 -23.33
CA LEU A 786 14.18 8.55 -23.26
C LEU A 786 13.15 7.86 -24.16
N ALA A 787 13.52 7.49 -25.38
CA ALA A 787 12.65 6.76 -26.30
C ALA A 787 12.32 5.33 -25.83
N VAL A 788 13.25 4.62 -25.19
CA VAL A 788 12.97 3.32 -24.54
C VAL A 788 12.03 3.50 -23.35
N ILE A 789 12.26 4.50 -22.50
CA ILE A 789 11.40 4.82 -21.34
C ILE A 789 9.98 5.15 -21.81
N LYS A 790 9.81 5.94 -22.89
CA LYS A 790 8.49 6.24 -23.48
C LYS A 790 7.74 4.98 -23.97
N GLN A 791 8.45 3.93 -24.37
CA GLN A 791 7.84 2.66 -24.79
C GLN A 791 7.54 1.71 -23.61
N LEU A 792 8.32 1.76 -22.53
CA LEU A 792 8.11 0.99 -21.30
C LEU A 792 6.91 1.48 -20.48
N PHE A 793 6.78 2.80 -20.37
CA PHE A 793 5.81 3.47 -19.51
C PHE A 793 4.75 4.19 -20.36
N ARG A 794 3.60 3.52 -20.58
CA ARG A 794 2.45 4.07 -21.33
C ARG A 794 1.55 5.01 -20.51
N CYS A 795 1.99 5.42 -19.33
CA CYS A 795 1.34 6.42 -18.49
C CYS A 795 1.71 7.86 -18.91
N GLY A 796 1.01 8.84 -18.31
CA GLY A 796 1.44 10.24 -18.37
C GLY A 796 2.76 10.45 -17.61
N LYS A 797 3.56 11.40 -18.07
CA LYS A 797 4.93 11.65 -17.56
C LYS A 797 5.08 13.09 -17.10
N THR A 798 5.67 13.32 -15.93
CA THR A 798 6.27 14.61 -15.57
C THR A 798 7.78 14.50 -15.81
N ILE A 799 8.30 15.22 -16.79
CA ILE A 799 9.71 15.20 -17.18
C ILE A 799 10.30 16.55 -16.76
N LEU A 800 11.40 16.52 -16.00
CA LEU A 800 12.02 17.67 -15.36
C LEU A 800 13.47 17.76 -15.80
N GLY A 801 14.03 18.96 -15.81
CA GLY A 801 15.48 19.11 -15.81
C GLY A 801 15.96 20.50 -16.17
N ASP A 802 17.26 20.57 -16.43
CA ASP A 802 17.95 21.80 -16.80
C ASP A 802 19.09 21.50 -17.75
N PHE A 803 18.93 21.82 -19.04
CA PHE A 803 20.01 21.67 -20.02
C PHE A 803 21.28 22.49 -19.69
N GLY A 804 21.22 23.48 -18.80
CA GLY A 804 22.39 24.15 -18.23
C GLY A 804 23.18 23.30 -17.22
N GLN A 805 22.59 22.23 -16.68
CA GLN A 805 23.15 21.32 -15.66
C GLN A 805 23.41 19.90 -16.22
N GLY A 806 23.70 19.76 -17.51
CA GLY A 806 24.09 18.47 -18.11
C GLY A 806 25.50 18.08 -17.68
N LEU A 807 25.65 16.92 -17.02
CA LEU A 807 26.96 16.49 -16.48
C LEU A 807 27.88 15.88 -17.54
N ASN A 808 27.32 15.20 -18.55
CA ASN A 808 28.08 14.34 -19.46
C ASN A 808 28.72 15.15 -20.61
N PRO A 809 30.07 15.23 -20.73
CA PRO A 809 30.77 15.92 -21.83
C PRO A 809 30.43 15.39 -23.23
N SER A 810 29.94 14.15 -23.29
CA SER A 810 29.58 13.45 -24.53
C SER A 810 28.11 13.64 -24.92
N SER A 811 27.28 14.24 -24.07
CA SER A 811 25.89 14.56 -24.42
C SER A 811 25.82 15.88 -25.19
N SER A 812 25.19 15.86 -26.36
CA SER A 812 25.03 17.04 -27.23
C SER A 812 23.60 17.21 -27.75
N HIS A 813 22.62 16.67 -27.02
CA HIS A 813 21.21 16.82 -27.33
C HIS A 813 20.62 18.03 -26.58
N THR A 814 19.44 18.47 -27.00
CA THR A 814 18.80 19.72 -26.59
C THR A 814 17.37 19.49 -26.11
N LEU A 815 16.77 20.51 -25.51
CA LEU A 815 15.34 20.52 -25.18
C LEU A 815 14.43 20.28 -26.41
N GLN A 816 14.87 20.68 -27.61
CA GLN A 816 14.11 20.45 -28.85
C GLN A 816 14.16 18.97 -29.31
N ASP A 817 15.24 18.25 -28.97
CA ASP A 817 15.33 16.80 -29.22
C ASP A 817 14.40 16.02 -28.27
N VAL A 818 14.35 16.42 -27.00
CA VAL A 818 13.33 15.95 -26.04
C VAL A 818 11.93 16.30 -26.54
N GLY A 819 11.75 17.51 -27.08
CA GLY A 819 10.54 17.96 -27.77
C GLY A 819 10.09 17.05 -28.91
N THR A 820 11.05 16.53 -29.68
CA THR A 820 10.78 15.61 -30.80
C THR A 820 10.35 14.23 -30.30
N ILE A 821 10.92 13.75 -29.19
CA ILE A 821 10.55 12.45 -28.58
C ILE A 821 9.18 12.52 -27.89
N PHE A 822 8.88 13.64 -27.22
CA PHE A 822 7.64 13.87 -26.45
C PHE A 822 6.72 14.89 -27.13
N SER A 823 6.58 14.77 -28.45
CA SER A 823 5.86 15.71 -29.34
C SER A 823 4.36 15.91 -29.07
N GLU A 824 3.73 15.04 -28.31
CA GLU A 824 2.33 15.16 -27.86
C GLU A 824 2.21 15.84 -26.48
N GLY A 825 3.35 16.26 -25.89
CA GLY A 825 3.42 16.79 -24.53
C GLY A 825 3.36 18.32 -24.41
N VAL A 826 3.11 18.79 -23.19
CA VAL A 826 3.10 20.21 -22.83
C VAL A 826 4.48 20.66 -22.39
N PHE A 827 5.03 21.71 -23.02
CA PHE A 827 6.35 22.26 -22.73
C PHE A 827 6.24 23.54 -21.91
N ILE A 828 6.96 23.61 -20.79
CA ILE A 828 6.90 24.71 -19.82
C ILE A 828 8.32 25.09 -19.39
N THR A 829 8.57 26.38 -19.19
CA THR A 829 9.86 26.95 -18.80
C THR A 829 9.76 27.72 -17.47
N LEU A 830 10.59 27.35 -16.49
CA LEU A 830 10.72 28.05 -15.20
C LEU A 830 12.04 28.84 -15.14
N ASN A 831 11.97 30.13 -15.46
CA ASN A 831 13.14 31.00 -15.63
C ASN A 831 13.60 31.69 -14.34
N LYS A 832 12.72 31.80 -13.34
CA LYS A 832 12.98 32.48 -12.06
C LYS A 832 13.70 31.57 -11.09
N SER A 833 14.73 32.10 -10.43
CA SER A 833 15.41 31.42 -9.33
C SER A 833 15.17 32.14 -8.02
N TYR A 834 14.81 31.34 -7.00
CA TYR A 834 14.44 31.83 -5.67
C TYR A 834 15.42 31.38 -4.58
N ARG A 835 16.08 30.23 -4.76
CA ARG A 835 16.67 29.45 -3.66
C ARG A 835 18.09 29.86 -3.22
N SER A 836 18.91 30.34 -4.14
CA SER A 836 20.27 30.85 -3.85
C SER A 836 20.24 32.38 -3.73
N THR A 837 21.34 33.00 -3.27
CA THR A 837 21.40 34.48 -3.22
C THR A 837 21.51 35.09 -4.62
N TYR A 838 21.07 36.34 -4.75
CA TYR A 838 21.17 37.13 -5.98
C TYR A 838 22.63 37.20 -6.50
N GLU A 839 23.60 37.33 -5.59
CA GLU A 839 25.03 37.41 -5.90
C GLU A 839 25.57 36.07 -6.44
N ILE A 840 25.23 34.95 -5.79
CA ILE A 840 25.58 33.59 -6.25
C ILE A 840 24.97 33.33 -7.64
N MET A 841 23.71 33.74 -7.85
CA MET A 841 23.01 33.49 -9.11
C MET A 841 23.48 34.39 -10.24
N THR A 842 23.88 35.63 -9.94
CA THR A 842 24.54 36.53 -10.90
C THR A 842 25.87 35.95 -11.38
N LEU A 843 26.68 35.39 -10.48
CA LEU A 843 27.92 34.69 -10.85
C LEU A 843 27.63 33.43 -11.69
N ALA A 844 26.62 32.65 -11.33
CA ALA A 844 26.24 31.46 -12.08
C ALA A 844 25.71 31.78 -13.50
N ALA A 845 24.93 32.85 -13.66
CA ALA A 845 24.45 33.32 -14.97
C ALA A 845 25.58 33.88 -15.84
N LYS A 846 26.59 34.53 -15.25
CA LYS A 846 27.85 34.88 -15.93
C LYS A 846 28.59 33.66 -16.45
N ILE A 847 28.78 32.63 -15.60
CA ILE A 847 29.46 31.37 -15.99
C ILE A 847 28.75 30.73 -17.20
N GLN A 848 27.41 30.68 -17.22
CA GLN A 848 26.62 30.20 -18.36
C GLN A 848 26.86 30.99 -19.66
N GLY A 849 27.30 32.26 -19.58
CA GLY A 849 27.50 33.14 -20.73
C GLY A 849 26.29 33.99 -21.10
N GLY A 850 25.35 34.20 -20.16
CA GLY A 850 24.09 34.91 -20.39
C GLY A 850 22.93 33.95 -20.62
N SER A 851 22.32 33.48 -19.54
CA SER A 851 21.10 32.67 -19.53
C SER A 851 19.84 33.53 -19.42
N ASP A 852 18.69 32.99 -19.86
CA ASP A 852 17.34 33.56 -19.62
C ASP A 852 16.90 33.42 -18.14
N MET A 853 17.83 33.64 -17.22
CA MET A 853 17.68 33.38 -15.79
C MET A 853 17.32 34.67 -15.06
N GLU A 854 16.20 34.66 -14.36
CA GLU A 854 15.73 35.77 -13.53
C GLU A 854 16.04 35.47 -12.05
N PRO A 855 17.20 35.92 -11.51
CA PRO A 855 17.45 35.83 -10.08
C PRO A 855 16.56 36.83 -9.34
N VAL A 856 15.75 36.34 -8.39
CA VAL A 856 15.00 37.22 -7.48
C VAL A 856 15.96 37.87 -6.49
N GLU A 857 15.64 39.09 -6.04
CA GLU A 857 16.51 40.00 -5.25
C GLU A 857 16.76 39.56 -3.79
N ARG A 858 16.95 38.25 -3.55
CA ARG A 858 17.39 37.66 -2.27
C ARG A 858 18.89 37.93 -2.07
N HIS A 859 19.23 39.14 -1.68
CA HIS A 859 20.61 39.55 -1.39
C HIS A 859 21.20 38.77 -0.19
N GLY A 860 22.50 38.49 -0.25
CA GLY A 860 23.25 37.88 0.85
C GLY A 860 24.74 38.22 0.79
N GLU A 861 25.60 37.30 1.23
CA GLU A 861 27.05 37.48 1.09
C GLU A 861 27.48 37.22 -0.36
N ALA A 862 28.33 38.10 -0.89
CA ALA A 862 28.88 37.94 -2.24
C ALA A 862 29.87 36.75 -2.28
N PRO A 863 29.91 35.98 -3.39
CA PRO A 863 30.86 34.87 -3.53
C PRO A 863 32.31 35.27 -3.29
N GLU A 864 32.99 34.56 -2.39
CA GLU A 864 34.41 34.77 -2.11
C GLU A 864 35.27 34.14 -3.21
N LEU A 865 36.17 34.93 -3.80
CA LEU A 865 37.18 34.46 -4.75
C LEU A 865 38.57 34.59 -4.10
N ILE A 866 39.11 33.49 -3.58
CA ILE A 866 40.38 33.49 -2.83
C ILE A 866 41.50 32.92 -3.72
N GLN A 867 42.46 33.77 -4.07
CA GLN A 867 43.71 33.32 -4.69
C GLN A 867 44.64 32.75 -3.62
N CYS A 868 45.17 31.56 -3.88
CA CYS A 868 46.21 30.91 -3.08
C CYS A 868 47.52 30.85 -3.90
N CYS A 869 48.66 30.76 -3.23
CA CYS A 869 49.97 30.65 -3.89
C CYS A 869 50.33 29.20 -4.27
N ASN A 870 49.66 28.21 -3.67
CA ASN A 870 49.86 26.76 -3.90
C ASN A 870 48.78 25.94 -3.15
N GLU A 871 48.72 24.63 -3.44
CA GLU A 871 47.78 23.67 -2.82
C GLU A 871 47.87 23.57 -1.28
N GLN A 872 49.00 23.91 -0.65
CA GLN A 872 49.12 23.88 0.82
C GLN A 872 48.42 25.07 1.47
N GLU A 873 48.53 26.26 0.87
CA GLU A 873 47.77 27.44 1.30
C GLU A 873 46.27 27.26 1.03
N GLU A 874 45.92 26.68 -0.13
CA GLU A 874 44.53 26.30 -0.46
C GLU A 874 43.94 25.33 0.59
N MET A 875 44.72 24.33 1.01
CA MET A 875 44.31 23.42 2.09
C MET A 875 44.12 24.14 3.44
N GLU A 876 44.99 25.09 3.81
CA GLU A 876 44.83 25.81 5.08
C GLU A 876 43.65 26.79 5.04
N GLN A 877 43.31 27.36 3.88
CA GLN A 877 42.05 28.12 3.70
C GLN A 877 40.82 27.21 3.90
N ILE A 878 40.85 25.97 3.39
CA ILE A 878 39.78 24.99 3.66
C ILE A 878 39.68 24.72 5.17
N ARG A 879 40.78 24.43 5.86
CA ARG A 879 40.78 24.23 7.33
C ARG A 879 40.23 25.44 8.09
N HIS A 880 40.61 26.65 7.69
CA HIS A 880 40.15 27.88 8.33
C HIS A 880 38.63 28.05 8.18
N LYS A 881 38.09 27.84 6.97
CA LYS A 881 36.63 27.89 6.72
C LYS A 881 35.89 26.77 7.47
N LEU A 882 36.45 25.56 7.57
CA LEU A 882 35.88 24.46 8.35
C LEU A 882 35.81 24.78 9.84
N ARG A 883 36.89 25.30 10.46
CA ARG A 883 36.89 25.74 11.87
C ARG A 883 35.83 26.82 12.10
N ALA A 884 35.76 27.83 11.22
CA ALA A 884 34.76 28.89 11.29
C ALA A 884 33.31 28.42 11.06
N PHE A 885 33.08 27.28 10.38
CA PHE A 885 31.77 26.64 10.29
C PHE A 885 31.42 25.90 11.58
N TRP A 886 32.35 25.13 12.14
CA TRP A 886 32.18 24.42 13.41
C TRP A 886 31.86 25.36 14.58
N GLU A 887 32.53 26.52 14.67
CA GLU A 887 32.25 27.57 15.67
C GLU A 887 30.83 28.14 15.59
N ARG A 888 30.16 28.04 14.43
CA ARG A 888 28.76 28.48 14.20
C ARG A 888 27.73 27.37 14.42
N GLY A 889 28.17 26.12 14.55
CA GLY A 889 27.39 25.00 15.12
C GLY A 889 26.09 24.60 14.43
N SER A 890 25.78 25.08 13.22
CA SER A 890 24.53 24.78 12.53
C SER A 890 24.61 24.96 11.01
N GLY A 891 23.82 24.15 10.27
CA GLY A 891 23.71 24.20 8.82
C GLY A 891 24.39 23.03 8.08
N THR A 892 24.67 23.22 6.80
CA THR A 892 25.31 22.23 5.92
C THR A 892 26.40 22.89 5.08
N LEU A 893 27.59 22.29 5.05
CA LEU A 893 28.73 22.78 4.28
C LEU A 893 29.24 21.66 3.36
N ALA A 894 29.33 21.95 2.06
CA ALA A 894 29.95 21.03 1.09
C ALA A 894 31.29 21.54 0.57
N ILE A 895 32.25 20.63 0.42
CA ILE A 895 33.44 20.83 -0.39
C ILE A 895 33.25 20.03 -1.69
N ILE A 896 33.07 20.73 -2.81
CA ILE A 896 32.70 20.14 -4.10
C ILE A 896 33.89 20.20 -5.04
N THR A 897 34.50 19.04 -5.29
CA THR A 897 35.64 18.91 -6.22
C THR A 897 35.18 18.43 -7.61
N LYS A 898 36.04 18.50 -8.62
CA LYS A 898 35.69 18.10 -10.00
C LYS A 898 35.35 16.62 -10.16
N THR A 899 35.97 15.72 -9.38
CA THR A 899 35.93 14.26 -9.59
C THR A 899 35.83 13.50 -8.26
N ASN A 900 35.30 12.27 -8.29
CA ASN A 900 35.16 11.42 -7.09
C ASN A 900 36.53 11.08 -6.49
N LYS A 901 37.54 10.85 -7.36
CA LYS A 901 38.93 10.66 -6.95
C LYS A 901 39.46 11.83 -6.13
N ARG A 902 39.29 13.08 -6.60
CA ARG A 902 39.80 14.26 -5.87
C ARG A 902 39.00 14.54 -4.60
N ALA A 903 37.69 14.26 -4.60
CA ALA A 903 36.87 14.31 -3.39
C ALA A 903 37.40 13.33 -2.32
N LYS A 904 37.75 12.11 -2.72
CA LYS A 904 38.33 11.11 -1.83
C LYS A 904 39.72 11.52 -1.31
N GLU A 905 40.63 11.94 -2.19
CA GLU A 905 41.96 12.45 -1.80
C GLU A 905 41.86 13.57 -0.75
N LEU A 906 40.92 14.50 -0.94
CA LEU A 906 40.69 15.62 -0.03
C LEU A 906 40.11 15.18 1.31
N TYR A 907 39.13 14.27 1.31
CA TYR A 907 38.58 13.67 2.52
C TYR A 907 39.65 12.91 3.32
N GLU A 908 40.47 12.07 2.66
CA GLU A 908 41.56 11.31 3.29
C GLU A 908 42.63 12.23 3.91
N SER A 909 42.72 13.50 3.49
CA SER A 909 43.62 14.51 4.06
C SER A 909 43.04 15.34 5.22
N LEU A 910 41.73 15.20 5.54
CA LEU A 910 41.01 16.06 6.49
C LEU A 910 40.22 15.29 7.57
N PHE A 911 39.87 14.03 7.35
CA PHE A 911 38.99 13.26 8.27
C PHE A 911 39.59 13.01 9.67
N GLU A 912 40.92 13.14 9.83
CA GLU A 912 41.57 13.07 11.15
C GLU A 912 41.43 14.38 11.95
N GLU A 913 41.14 15.52 11.29
CA GLU A 913 40.98 16.83 11.93
C GLU A 913 39.51 17.23 12.16
N PHE A 914 38.57 16.72 11.37
CA PHE A 914 37.15 17.12 11.41
C PHE A 914 36.20 15.93 11.22
N GLU A 915 35.08 15.92 11.95
CA GLU A 915 33.97 14.99 11.65
C GLU A 915 33.27 15.44 10.36
N MET A 916 33.28 14.56 9.35
CA MET A 916 32.86 14.88 7.99
C MET A 916 32.43 13.60 7.24
N THR A 917 31.56 13.74 6.24
CA THR A 917 31.08 12.62 5.41
C THR A 917 31.61 12.72 3.98
N LEU A 918 32.09 11.62 3.39
CA LEU A 918 32.37 11.52 1.95
C LEU A 918 31.14 10.94 1.23
N LEU A 919 30.63 11.64 0.22
CA LEU A 919 29.59 11.10 -0.68
C LEU A 919 30.23 10.47 -1.92
N THR A 920 29.96 9.19 -2.14
CA THR A 920 30.40 8.39 -3.29
C THR A 920 29.19 7.77 -4.03
N PRO A 921 29.35 7.23 -5.25
CA PRO A 921 28.26 6.56 -5.99
C PRO A 921 27.59 5.39 -5.26
N GLU A 922 28.26 4.78 -4.27
CA GLU A 922 27.76 3.70 -3.42
C GLU A 922 26.99 4.19 -2.18
N SER A 923 26.91 5.51 -1.96
CA SER A 923 26.23 6.10 -0.81
C SER A 923 24.70 6.07 -0.99
N GLU A 924 23.95 5.63 0.01
CA GLU A 924 22.47 5.56 -0.03
C GLU A 924 21.76 6.72 0.71
N LYS A 925 22.49 7.46 1.56
CA LYS A 925 21.93 8.45 2.48
C LYS A 925 22.80 9.70 2.57
N PHE A 926 22.13 10.82 2.84
CA PHE A 926 22.76 12.10 3.11
C PHE A 926 22.71 12.43 4.62
N SER A 927 23.76 13.06 5.14
CA SER A 927 23.92 13.49 6.53
C SER A 927 24.09 15.02 6.61
N ALA A 928 23.54 15.64 7.65
CA ALA A 928 23.80 17.06 7.94
C ALA A 928 25.24 17.26 8.47
N GLY A 929 25.77 18.48 8.36
CA GLY A 929 27.14 18.83 8.75
C GLY A 929 28.08 19.08 7.56
N VAL A 930 29.34 18.64 7.68
CA VAL A 930 30.40 18.81 6.67
C VAL A 930 30.40 17.61 5.71
N THR A 931 30.31 17.89 4.41
CA THR A 931 30.32 16.89 3.33
C THR A 931 31.46 17.16 2.34
N VAL A 932 32.18 16.13 1.92
CA VAL A 932 33.09 16.19 0.75
C VAL A 932 32.51 15.35 -0.38
N THR A 933 32.54 15.88 -1.61
CA THR A 933 31.86 15.26 -2.74
C THR A 933 32.41 15.76 -4.08
N SER A 934 31.91 15.18 -5.17
CA SER A 934 32.19 15.57 -6.56
C SER A 934 31.03 16.40 -7.15
N VAL A 935 31.25 17.09 -8.26
CA VAL A 935 30.16 17.80 -8.99
C VAL A 935 29.02 16.84 -9.38
N SER A 936 29.34 15.61 -9.80
CA SER A 936 28.35 14.62 -10.21
C SER A 936 27.51 14.12 -9.03
N MET A 937 28.13 13.83 -7.88
CA MET A 937 27.41 13.38 -6.67
C MET A 937 26.68 14.50 -5.93
N ALA A 938 27.15 15.75 -6.02
CA ALA A 938 26.49 16.92 -5.45
C ALA A 938 25.21 17.33 -6.20
N LYS A 939 25.00 16.86 -7.45
CA LYS A 939 23.83 17.21 -8.25
C LYS A 939 22.54 16.68 -7.60
N GLY A 940 21.53 17.57 -7.55
CA GLY A 940 20.29 17.37 -6.79
C GLY A 940 20.37 17.79 -5.32
N LEU A 941 21.56 17.74 -4.71
CA LEU A 941 21.78 18.17 -3.33
C LEU A 941 21.95 19.70 -3.22
N GLU A 942 21.78 20.22 -2.00
CA GLU A 942 21.72 21.66 -1.71
C GLU A 942 22.27 21.97 -0.31
N PHE A 943 23.24 22.88 -0.22
CA PHE A 943 24.01 23.17 0.99
C PHE A 943 23.91 24.66 1.35
N ALA A 944 23.94 24.97 2.64
CA ALA A 944 23.96 26.37 3.09
C ALA A 944 25.24 27.08 2.63
N GLU A 945 26.38 26.40 2.76
CA GLU A 945 27.71 26.89 2.37
C GLU A 945 28.41 25.91 1.43
N VAL A 946 29.10 26.42 0.41
CA VAL A 946 29.88 25.60 -0.54
C VAL A 946 31.28 26.16 -0.70
N ILE A 947 32.27 25.27 -0.65
CA ILE A 947 33.67 25.53 -1.02
C ILE A 947 33.98 24.75 -2.31
N ILE A 948 34.46 25.46 -3.33
CA ILE A 948 34.95 24.87 -4.59
C ILE A 948 36.47 25.05 -4.63
N PRO A 949 37.26 24.03 -4.27
CA PRO A 949 38.71 24.08 -4.43
C PRO A 949 39.11 23.93 -5.90
N SER A 950 40.30 24.44 -6.22
CA SER A 950 40.95 24.36 -7.52
C SER A 950 40.06 24.92 -8.65
N ALA A 951 39.40 26.05 -8.43
CA ALA A 951 38.58 26.79 -9.40
C ALA A 951 39.43 27.54 -10.46
N ASP A 952 40.54 26.93 -10.86
CA ASP A 952 41.58 27.53 -11.68
C ASP A 952 41.44 27.21 -13.18
N ARG A 953 42.25 27.90 -13.99
CA ARG A 953 42.25 27.78 -15.46
C ARG A 953 42.76 26.43 -15.98
N LEU A 954 43.40 25.61 -15.15
CA LEU A 954 43.83 24.26 -15.52
C LEU A 954 42.69 23.25 -15.31
N THR A 955 41.98 23.40 -14.19
CA THR A 955 40.89 22.52 -13.76
C THR A 955 39.60 22.79 -14.52
N TYR A 956 39.29 24.07 -14.82
CA TYR A 956 38.08 24.48 -15.54
C TYR A 956 38.42 25.30 -16.79
N CYS A 957 38.49 24.63 -17.94
CA CYS A 957 38.95 25.24 -19.21
C CYS A 957 38.05 24.98 -20.43
N THR A 958 37.21 23.95 -20.42
CA THR A 958 36.31 23.60 -21.54
C THR A 958 34.88 24.08 -21.32
N ASP A 959 34.06 24.09 -22.38
CA ASP A 959 32.61 24.38 -22.26
C ASP A 959 31.84 23.34 -21.42
N THR A 960 32.38 22.12 -21.25
CA THR A 960 31.80 21.19 -20.27
C THR A 960 32.19 21.58 -18.86
N ASP A 961 33.45 21.99 -18.63
CA ASP A 961 33.89 22.46 -17.32
C ASP A 961 33.12 23.70 -16.87
N ARG A 962 32.76 24.61 -17.80
CA ARG A 962 31.82 25.71 -17.57
C ARG A 962 30.51 25.23 -16.93
N LYS A 963 29.94 24.13 -17.44
CA LYS A 963 28.69 23.52 -16.94
C LYS A 963 28.89 22.83 -15.60
N LEU A 964 30.03 22.15 -15.40
CA LEU A 964 30.38 21.54 -14.11
C LEU A 964 30.56 22.62 -13.01
N LEU A 965 31.23 23.72 -13.34
CA LEU A 965 31.40 24.86 -12.44
C LEU A 965 30.05 25.53 -12.13
N TYR A 966 29.16 25.67 -13.12
CA TYR A 966 27.78 26.11 -12.91
C TYR A 966 27.01 25.17 -11.97
N VAL A 967 27.07 23.84 -12.18
CA VAL A 967 26.43 22.86 -11.28
C VAL A 967 26.96 23.00 -9.85
N ALA A 968 28.29 23.12 -9.67
CA ALA A 968 28.93 23.28 -8.37
C ALA A 968 28.51 24.58 -7.66
N CYS A 969 28.62 25.74 -8.33
CA CYS A 969 28.22 27.04 -7.78
C CYS A 969 26.72 27.06 -7.40
N THR A 970 25.87 26.40 -8.19
CA THR A 970 24.42 26.36 -7.97
C THR A 970 23.96 25.41 -6.86
N ARG A 971 24.88 24.69 -6.19
CA ARG A 971 24.55 23.93 -4.97
C ARG A 971 24.47 24.81 -3.71
N ALA A 972 24.98 26.04 -3.79
CA ALA A 972 25.09 26.97 -2.67
C ALA A 972 23.81 27.79 -2.46
N MET A 973 23.26 27.78 -1.24
CA MET A 973 22.08 28.56 -0.88
C MET A 973 22.41 29.95 -0.32
N ASN A 974 23.43 30.04 0.55
CA ASN A 974 23.72 31.26 1.33
C ASN A 974 25.15 31.77 1.15
N LYS A 975 26.17 30.89 1.14
CA LYS A 975 27.57 31.25 0.94
C LYS A 975 28.25 30.38 -0.11
N LEU A 976 29.11 31.00 -0.92
CA LEU A 976 29.91 30.34 -1.93
C LEU A 976 31.35 30.87 -1.85
N CYS A 977 32.31 29.97 -1.75
CA CYS A 977 33.74 30.26 -1.75
C CYS A 977 34.41 29.47 -2.86
N LEU A 978 35.19 30.13 -3.72
CA LEU A 978 36.02 29.49 -4.75
C LEU A 978 37.48 29.78 -4.46
N LEU A 979 38.27 28.72 -4.32
CA LEU A 979 39.71 28.78 -4.10
C LEU A 979 40.44 28.49 -5.41
N PHE A 980 41.54 29.18 -5.70
CA PHE A 980 42.36 28.90 -6.89
C PHE A 980 43.84 29.18 -6.64
N SER A 981 44.68 28.17 -6.88
CA SER A 981 46.14 28.22 -6.64
C SER A 981 46.98 28.83 -7.79
N ASN A 982 46.35 29.28 -8.88
CA ASN A 982 47.02 29.79 -10.09
C ASN A 982 46.31 31.06 -10.64
N GLN A 983 45.98 31.08 -11.94
CA GLN A 983 44.99 32.00 -12.52
C GLN A 983 43.60 31.41 -12.30
N ALA A 984 42.63 32.23 -11.87
CA ALA A 984 41.22 31.84 -11.88
C ALA A 984 40.77 31.41 -13.29
N SER A 985 39.75 30.55 -13.36
CA SER A 985 39.16 30.15 -14.64
C SER A 985 38.67 31.36 -15.45
N GLU A 986 38.72 31.26 -16.78
CA GLU A 986 38.18 32.27 -17.70
C GLU A 986 36.68 32.49 -17.50
N PHE A 987 35.95 31.52 -16.92
CA PHE A 987 34.53 31.65 -16.60
C PHE A 987 34.25 32.46 -15.31
N LEU A 988 35.29 32.81 -14.55
CA LEU A 988 35.23 33.61 -13.31
C LEU A 988 35.78 35.03 -13.47
N SER A 989 36.23 35.42 -14.66
CA SER A 989 36.82 36.73 -14.94
C SER A 989 35.97 37.55 -15.92
N CYS A 990 35.94 38.87 -15.69
CA CYS A 990 35.04 39.89 -16.28
C CYS A 990 33.61 39.90 -15.73
#